data_AF-A0A5D3AR34-F1
#
_entry.id   AF-A0A5D3AR34-F1
#
_cell.length_a   1.000
_cell.length_b   1.000
_cell.length_c   1.000
_cell.angle_alpha   90.00
_cell.angle_beta   90.00
_cell.angle_gamma   90.00
#
_symmetry.space_group_name_H-M   'P 1'
#
loop_
_entity.id
_entity.type
_entity.pdbx_description
1 polymer ?
#
loop_
_entity_poly.entity_id
_entity_poly.type
_entity_poly.pdbx_seq_one_letter_code
_entity_poly.pdbx_strand_id
1 'polypeptide(L)'
;MTPNPPRRRLSAHSTRTPSHIQDAFLGIGLRLSPQPPYDPATQQDPGRDLEHSAVIHDGTGVVDSETFHTVFYTEGRDEAGLAEETKRTMREMLGVLRAVQTERKINIRMIALAEPVPSELRSKQGVEFYPTLWLHLDAIPLLSTPSTSIFTKLPAPSTVASATAAISAGATHSATTAGVDPTDHHVQVDADGQIKLCSIVQYQQSSSEPLWTRFLALSSHLTTHNTSIAFFSATPQGGGVALMRHALLRLWRMVGLDVRWYVPEGHPTVFDITKTKFHNVLQGVSGEGVEIDGEDKRWFELWTEQNYESFWSSGALDASIIVIDDPQLTALIPIIRKYRPSAKIIFRSHIQIRSDLTDDPSTVQARTWDYIYSFVKHVDLFLAHPVKFFVPQNVLSTPNLPVLYMPPSTDPLDGLNKPFGRASVRYYRQYFNSLSEAQCGVRVDWDRGYVCQVARFDPSKGIDVLLRAFLSFRQSLDKSPNPPLDGGPQLIIMGHGSIDDPDGTWVYEQLHDTLGGEEYGVVRGDVAVVRAPPSDALLGCILQGAWVATQLSTREGFEVKVTEAINKGVPIIASDAGGIPLQVKHGKNGWIVPSGSADAVAEILGGIYRGELRVGRGVSAASPGANATENENANATDNANANANANANANANANRTENGKGEGGNRGQDRDGKSDPNSIAQAWVANFNAPARKVHADDGATSEDFWTVGNAVRWMLLFDRLLGLPLPPLSASSSSSGGGEGEEREREVLEKMGVGKGLEGEEGGNVWKMVMGDDMVEGEGEII
;
A
#
# COMPACT_ATOMS: atom_id res chain seq x y z
N MET A 1 -3.20 -24.63 49.98
CA MET A 1 -2.11 -24.78 49.00
C MET A 1 -2.31 -23.71 47.94
N THR A 2 -1.55 -22.62 48.00
CA THR A 2 -1.47 -21.65 46.90
C THR A 2 -0.94 -22.37 45.67
N PRO A 3 -1.65 -22.35 44.52
CA PRO A 3 -1.13 -22.94 43.30
C PRO A 3 0.16 -22.18 42.93
N ASN A 4 1.23 -22.91 42.64
CA ASN A 4 2.45 -22.33 42.09
C ASN A 4 2.07 -21.52 40.83
N PRO A 5 2.55 -20.28 40.66
CA PRO A 5 2.35 -19.57 39.41
C PRO A 5 3.00 -20.38 38.26
N PRO A 6 2.38 -20.43 37.07
CA PRO A 6 2.92 -21.18 35.94
C PRO A 6 4.35 -20.72 35.62
N ARG A 7 5.26 -21.69 35.47
CA ARG A 7 6.72 -21.49 35.32
C ARG A 7 7.19 -21.13 33.90
N ARG A 8 6.32 -20.71 33.00
CA ARG A 8 6.70 -20.09 31.72
C ARG A 8 5.92 -18.80 31.58
N ARG A 9 6.60 -17.72 31.95
CA ARG A 9 6.20 -16.36 31.65
C ARG A 9 6.83 -16.04 30.30
N LEU A 10 6.11 -15.39 29.40
CA LEU A 10 6.67 -14.77 28.20
C LEU A 10 7.59 -13.65 28.71
N SER A 11 8.80 -14.02 29.10
CA SER A 11 9.71 -13.07 29.73
C SER A 11 10.07 -12.02 28.71
N ALA A 12 9.61 -10.78 28.87
CA ALA A 12 9.99 -9.69 27.96
C ALA A 12 11.53 -9.59 27.86
N HIS A 13 12.22 -10.00 28.93
CA HIS A 13 13.66 -10.20 28.99
C HIS A 13 14.11 -11.61 28.55
N SER A 14 14.95 -11.67 27.52
CA SER A 14 15.66 -12.90 27.13
C SER A 14 17.14 -12.78 27.51
N THR A 15 17.74 -13.84 28.06
CA THR A 15 19.20 -13.92 28.26
C THR A 15 19.94 -14.27 26.97
N ARG A 16 19.23 -14.76 25.94
CA ARG A 16 19.75 -14.82 24.58
C ARG A 16 19.71 -13.42 23.98
N THR A 17 20.88 -12.90 23.64
CA THR A 17 21.05 -11.78 22.71
C THR A 17 21.29 -12.35 21.32
N PRO A 18 20.29 -12.35 20.43
CA PRO A 18 20.52 -12.69 19.03
C PRO A 18 21.57 -11.76 18.45
N SER A 19 22.54 -12.28 17.70
CA SER A 19 23.50 -11.47 16.94
C SER A 19 22.81 -10.68 15.81
N HIS A 20 21.66 -11.17 15.35
CA HIS A 20 20.76 -10.55 14.37
C HIS A 20 19.30 -10.73 14.80
N ILE A 21 18.43 -9.78 14.48
CA ILE A 21 17.00 -9.88 14.77
C ILE A 21 16.40 -11.04 13.97
N GLN A 22 15.86 -12.04 14.66
CA GLN A 22 15.17 -13.18 14.07
C GLN A 22 13.68 -12.88 13.86
N ASP A 23 13.12 -13.44 12.80
CA ASP A 23 11.69 -13.46 12.57
C ASP A 23 11.02 -14.42 13.55
N ALA A 24 9.87 -14.02 14.08
CA ALA A 24 9.06 -14.79 15.00
C ALA A 24 7.60 -14.79 14.56
N PHE A 25 6.94 -15.91 14.81
CA PHE A 25 5.55 -16.17 14.49
C PHE A 25 4.78 -16.39 15.78
N LEU A 26 3.56 -15.87 15.85
CA LEU A 26 2.77 -15.94 17.07
C LEU A 26 1.42 -16.60 16.82
N GLY A 27 1.05 -17.53 17.68
CA GLY A 27 -0.32 -18.01 17.78
C GLY A 27 -1.02 -17.41 18.99
N ILE A 28 -2.26 -16.98 18.82
CA ILE A 28 -3.11 -16.46 19.89
C ILE A 28 -4.39 -17.30 19.98
N GLY A 29 -4.72 -17.72 21.19
CA GLY A 29 -5.99 -18.36 21.52
C GLY A 29 -6.75 -17.51 22.53
N LEU A 30 -8.07 -17.34 22.32
CA LEU A 30 -8.95 -16.55 23.19
C LEU A 30 -10.08 -17.41 23.74
N ARG A 31 -10.48 -17.16 24.99
CA ARG A 31 -11.69 -17.72 25.60
C ARG A 31 -12.30 -16.72 26.55
N LEU A 32 -13.54 -16.34 26.29
CA LEU A 32 -14.31 -15.46 27.16
C LEU A 32 -15.29 -16.29 28.00
N SER A 33 -15.17 -16.21 29.32
CA SER A 33 -16.04 -16.93 30.24
C SER A 33 -17.48 -16.37 30.22
N PRO A 34 -18.50 -17.14 30.65
CA PRO A 34 -19.87 -16.63 30.79
C PRO A 34 -19.96 -15.46 31.78
N GLN A 35 -20.95 -14.57 31.58
CA GLN A 35 -21.27 -13.48 32.51
C GLN A 35 -21.63 -14.05 33.89
N PRO A 36 -20.92 -13.67 34.98
CA PRO A 36 -21.33 -14.03 36.33
C PRO A 36 -22.69 -13.39 36.69
N PRO A 37 -23.42 -13.90 37.70
CA PRO A 37 -24.70 -13.31 38.10
C PRO A 37 -24.56 -11.85 38.50
N TYR A 38 -25.35 -10.97 37.88
CA TYR A 38 -25.46 -9.57 38.26
C TYR A 38 -26.07 -9.42 39.65
N ASP A 39 -25.51 -8.53 40.47
CA ASP A 39 -26.09 -8.15 41.76
C ASP A 39 -26.83 -6.80 41.63
N PRO A 40 -28.18 -6.80 41.59
CA PRO A 40 -28.98 -5.58 41.46
C PRO A 40 -28.78 -4.58 42.60
N ALA A 41 -28.26 -5.03 43.76
CA ALA A 41 -28.03 -4.17 44.92
C ALA A 41 -26.75 -3.31 44.77
N THR A 42 -25.75 -3.80 44.03
CA THR A 42 -24.47 -3.08 43.84
C THR A 42 -24.42 -2.30 42.54
N GLN A 43 -25.27 -2.63 41.57
CA GLN A 43 -25.27 -2.08 40.21
C GLN A 43 -23.91 -2.18 39.48
N GLN A 44 -22.98 -3.01 39.97
CA GLN A 44 -21.66 -3.17 39.39
C GLN A 44 -21.62 -4.42 38.51
N ASP A 45 -21.12 -4.27 37.28
CA ASP A 45 -20.82 -5.39 36.39
C ASP A 45 -19.67 -6.21 36.99
N PRO A 46 -19.88 -7.49 37.37
CA PRO A 46 -18.82 -8.34 37.90
C PRO A 46 -17.73 -8.66 36.86
N GLY A 47 -18.01 -8.44 35.58
CA GLY A 47 -17.12 -8.69 34.46
C GLY A 47 -16.92 -10.18 34.17
N ARG A 48 -16.44 -10.47 32.97
CA ARG A 48 -16.15 -11.82 32.45
C ARG A 48 -14.67 -12.07 32.46
N ASP A 49 -14.24 -13.29 32.78
CA ASP A 49 -12.82 -13.65 32.63
C ASP A 49 -12.50 -13.91 31.15
N LEU A 50 -11.69 -13.03 30.54
CA LEU A 50 -11.09 -13.23 29.23
C LEU A 50 -9.70 -13.86 29.41
N GLU A 51 -9.63 -15.15 29.15
CA GLU A 51 -8.37 -15.89 29.05
C GLU A 51 -7.81 -15.75 27.63
N HIS A 52 -6.54 -15.33 27.52
CA HIS A 52 -5.83 -15.32 26.25
C HIS A 52 -4.43 -15.92 26.39
N SER A 53 -4.06 -16.79 25.45
CA SER A 53 -2.72 -17.39 25.39
C SER A 53 -1.98 -16.91 24.17
N ALA A 54 -0.70 -16.57 24.34
CA ALA A 54 0.21 -16.23 23.27
C ALA A 54 1.35 -17.26 23.21
N VAL A 55 1.64 -17.80 22.02
CA VAL A 55 2.68 -18.82 21.79
C VAL A 55 3.62 -18.35 20.71
N ILE A 56 4.92 -18.25 21.00
CA ILE A 56 5.97 -17.83 20.06
C ILE A 56 6.59 -19.05 19.41
N HIS A 57 6.69 -19.00 18.08
CA HIS A 57 7.34 -19.98 17.22
C HIS A 57 8.43 -19.27 16.40
N ASP A 58 9.63 -19.84 16.32
CA ASP A 58 10.78 -19.23 15.60
C ASP A 58 10.96 -19.76 14.17
N GLY A 59 10.01 -20.57 13.71
CA GLY A 59 10.05 -21.27 12.42
C GLY A 59 10.53 -22.73 12.54
N THR A 60 11.23 -23.07 13.63
CA THR A 60 11.69 -24.46 13.90
C THR A 60 10.87 -25.15 14.98
N GLY A 61 10.31 -24.39 15.92
CA GLY A 61 9.46 -24.91 16.98
C GLY A 61 8.92 -23.83 17.90
N VAL A 62 8.11 -24.25 18.86
CA VAL A 62 7.63 -23.38 19.95
C VAL A 62 8.78 -23.07 20.89
N VAL A 63 9.11 -21.78 21.03
CA VAL A 63 10.18 -21.30 21.90
C VAL A 63 9.66 -20.74 23.22
N ASP A 64 8.42 -20.24 23.25
CA ASP A 64 7.83 -19.68 24.47
C ASP A 64 6.30 -19.62 24.42
N SER A 65 5.68 -19.51 25.60
CA SER A 65 4.24 -19.30 25.73
C SER A 65 3.84 -18.66 27.06
N GLU A 66 2.72 -17.93 27.06
CA GLU A 66 2.10 -17.40 28.28
C GLU A 66 0.58 -17.34 28.13
N THR A 67 -0.11 -17.46 29.26
CA THR A 67 -1.56 -17.27 29.38
C THR A 67 -1.84 -16.13 30.33
N PHE A 68 -2.73 -15.25 29.91
CA PHE A 68 -3.14 -14.05 30.61
C PHE A 68 -4.65 -14.12 30.89
N HIS A 69 -5.06 -13.47 31.97
CA HIS A 69 -6.45 -13.31 32.37
C HIS A 69 -6.74 -11.82 32.54
N THR A 70 -7.72 -11.32 31.81
CA THR A 70 -8.19 -9.93 31.91
C THR A 70 -9.69 -9.97 32.17
N VAL A 71 -10.16 -9.17 33.13
CA VAL A 71 -11.61 -8.99 33.34
C VAL A 71 -12.17 -8.15 32.20
N PHE A 72 -13.28 -8.57 31.58
CA PHE A 72 -13.93 -7.94 30.44
C PHE A 72 -15.38 -7.57 30.78
N TYR A 73 -15.69 -6.28 30.81
CA TYR A 73 -17.00 -5.78 31.27
C TYR A 73 -18.01 -5.63 30.11
N THR A 74 -19.17 -6.29 30.21
CA THR A 74 -20.21 -6.25 29.16
C THR A 74 -21.55 -5.74 29.62
N GLU A 75 -21.86 -5.81 30.91
CA GLU A 75 -23.21 -5.59 31.42
C GLU A 75 -23.49 -4.09 31.63
N GLY A 76 -24.67 -3.64 31.19
CA GLY A 76 -25.09 -2.23 31.30
C GLY A 76 -24.38 -1.26 30.37
N ARG A 77 -23.55 -1.75 29.44
CA ARG A 77 -22.87 -0.93 28.42
C ARG A 77 -23.68 -0.86 27.14
N ASP A 78 -23.74 0.32 26.55
CA ASP A 78 -24.18 0.52 25.18
C ASP A 78 -23.08 0.15 24.18
N GLU A 79 -23.34 0.30 22.89
CA GLU A 79 -22.39 -0.06 21.83
C GLU A 79 -21.05 0.69 21.95
N ALA A 80 -21.11 1.98 22.30
CA ALA A 80 -19.92 2.81 22.51
C ALA A 80 -19.11 2.35 23.75
N GLY A 81 -19.81 2.06 24.86
CA GLY A 81 -19.20 1.55 26.08
C GLY A 81 -18.54 0.18 25.90
N LEU A 82 -19.12 -0.69 25.06
CA LEU A 82 -18.53 -1.97 24.69
C LEU A 82 -17.31 -1.78 23.79
N ALA A 83 -17.36 -0.87 22.82
CA ALA A 83 -16.22 -0.56 21.95
C ALA A 83 -15.01 -0.05 22.76
N GLU A 84 -15.22 0.82 23.76
CA GLU A 84 -14.14 1.29 24.64
C GLU A 84 -13.55 0.19 25.52
N GLU A 85 -14.39 -0.74 26.02
CA GLU A 85 -13.91 -1.89 26.77
C GLU A 85 -13.06 -2.84 25.90
N THR A 86 -13.52 -3.09 24.68
CA THR A 86 -12.80 -3.86 23.68
C THR A 86 -11.44 -3.24 23.36
N LYS A 87 -11.39 -1.91 23.17
CA LYS A 87 -10.12 -1.18 22.99
C LYS A 87 -9.21 -1.28 24.20
N ARG A 88 -9.73 -1.17 25.43
CA ARG A 88 -8.92 -1.31 26.67
C ARG A 88 -8.23 -2.67 26.69
N THR A 89 -8.98 -3.73 26.47
CA THR A 89 -8.49 -5.10 26.50
C THR A 89 -7.47 -5.37 25.40
N MET A 90 -7.74 -4.91 24.17
CA MET A 90 -6.80 -5.03 23.06
C MET A 90 -5.48 -4.30 23.33
N ARG A 91 -5.51 -3.10 23.95
CA ARG A 91 -4.28 -2.37 24.30
C ARG A 91 -3.38 -3.15 25.25
N GLU A 92 -3.95 -3.85 26.23
CA GLU A 92 -3.18 -4.68 27.15
C GLU A 92 -2.48 -5.80 26.38
N MET A 93 -3.20 -6.52 25.51
CA MET A 93 -2.64 -7.57 24.65
C MET A 93 -1.52 -7.01 23.74
N LEU A 94 -1.80 -5.93 23.01
CA LEU A 94 -0.86 -5.29 22.08
C LEU A 94 0.39 -4.75 22.79
N GLY A 95 0.23 -4.25 24.02
CA GLY A 95 1.32 -3.79 24.87
C GLY A 95 2.33 -4.90 25.16
N VAL A 96 1.85 -6.10 25.48
CA VAL A 96 2.70 -7.29 25.68
C VAL A 96 3.44 -7.65 24.39
N LEU A 97 2.73 -7.72 23.25
CA LEU A 97 3.35 -8.06 21.97
C LEU A 97 4.44 -7.06 21.56
N ARG A 98 4.18 -5.77 21.76
CA ARG A 98 5.16 -4.70 21.50
C ARG A 98 6.37 -4.81 22.43
N ALA A 99 6.16 -5.10 23.72
CA ALA A 99 7.25 -5.31 24.66
C ALA A 99 8.14 -6.49 24.23
N VAL A 100 7.54 -7.59 23.77
CA VAL A 100 8.27 -8.75 23.23
C VAL A 100 9.12 -8.36 22.01
N GLN A 101 8.54 -7.68 21.02
CA GLN A 101 9.25 -7.24 19.81
C GLN A 101 10.43 -6.32 20.14
N THR A 102 10.23 -5.39 21.09
CA THR A 102 11.24 -4.38 21.45
C THR A 102 12.33 -4.90 22.36
N GLU A 103 11.98 -5.62 23.42
CA GLU A 103 12.94 -6.09 24.44
C GLU A 103 13.73 -7.32 23.98
N ARG A 104 13.08 -8.27 23.30
CA ARG A 104 13.78 -9.45 22.75
C ARG A 104 14.51 -9.14 21.45
N LYS A 105 14.26 -7.98 20.85
CA LYS A 105 14.79 -7.60 19.53
C LYS A 105 14.48 -8.69 18.51
N ILE A 106 13.22 -9.13 18.47
CA ILE A 106 12.70 -10.06 17.46
C ILE A 106 11.72 -9.31 16.57
N ASN A 107 11.53 -9.78 15.35
CA ASN A 107 10.54 -9.21 14.44
C ASN A 107 9.32 -10.13 14.37
N ILE A 108 8.18 -9.69 14.90
CA ILE A 108 6.95 -10.48 14.84
C ILE A 108 6.37 -10.35 13.43
N ARG A 109 6.53 -11.38 12.62
CA ARG A 109 6.13 -11.36 11.20
C ARG A 109 4.64 -11.60 11.00
N MET A 110 4.10 -12.56 11.75
CA MET A 110 2.72 -13.00 11.60
C MET A 110 2.12 -13.37 12.94
N ILE A 111 0.84 -13.08 13.10
CA ILE A 111 0.04 -13.41 14.27
C ILE A 111 -1.19 -14.15 13.79
N ALA A 112 -1.25 -15.46 14.05
CA ALA A 112 -2.43 -16.26 13.80
C ALA A 112 -3.36 -16.23 15.02
N LEU A 113 -4.61 -15.83 14.82
CA LEU A 113 -5.66 -15.85 15.82
C LEU A 113 -6.61 -17.02 15.54
N ALA A 114 -6.87 -17.81 16.58
CA ALA A 114 -7.76 -18.95 16.45
C ALA A 114 -9.24 -18.59 16.57
N GLU A 115 -10.07 -19.14 15.67
CA GLU A 115 -11.53 -19.14 15.81
C GLU A 115 -11.99 -20.21 16.83
N PRO A 116 -13.09 -19.99 17.58
CA PRO A 116 -13.94 -18.81 17.54
C PRO A 116 -13.36 -17.61 18.32
N VAL A 117 -13.25 -16.45 17.68
CA VAL A 117 -12.96 -15.17 18.35
C VAL A 117 -14.24 -14.68 19.02
N PRO A 118 -14.25 -14.38 20.34
CA PRO A 118 -15.42 -13.86 21.04
C PRO A 118 -16.05 -12.69 20.28
N SER A 119 -17.36 -12.77 20.04
CA SER A 119 -18.11 -11.78 19.24
C SER A 119 -17.99 -10.35 19.79
N GLU A 120 -17.87 -10.23 21.11
CA GLU A 120 -17.74 -8.99 21.87
C GLU A 120 -16.43 -8.27 21.57
N LEU A 121 -15.41 -9.00 21.12
CA LEU A 121 -14.11 -8.47 20.72
C LEU A 121 -14.09 -8.04 19.25
N ARG A 122 -15.16 -8.25 18.49
CA ARG A 122 -15.27 -7.79 17.09
C ARG A 122 -15.90 -6.40 17.09
N SER A 123 -15.09 -5.36 17.37
CA SER A 123 -15.56 -3.98 17.28
C SER A 123 -16.00 -3.65 15.85
N LYS A 124 -17.08 -2.87 15.72
CA LYS A 124 -17.55 -2.30 14.44
C LYS A 124 -17.33 -0.79 14.34
N GLN A 125 -16.74 -0.19 15.38
CA GLN A 125 -16.50 1.24 15.46
C GLN A 125 -15.10 1.54 15.98
N GLY A 126 -14.43 2.53 15.39
CA GLY A 126 -13.10 2.97 15.81
C GLY A 126 -11.97 2.03 15.39
N VAL A 127 -10.97 1.85 16.25
CA VAL A 127 -9.79 1.05 15.93
C VAL A 127 -10.04 -0.43 16.23
N GLU A 128 -9.79 -1.27 15.25
CA GLU A 128 -10.01 -2.72 15.30
C GLU A 128 -8.70 -3.49 15.57
N PHE A 129 -8.81 -4.69 16.16
CA PHE A 129 -7.65 -5.50 16.56
C PHE A 129 -6.73 -5.86 15.40
N TYR A 130 -7.25 -6.51 14.37
CA TYR A 130 -6.40 -7.02 13.28
C TYR A 130 -5.71 -5.90 12.50
N PRO A 131 -6.42 -4.82 12.10
CA PRO A 131 -5.76 -3.66 11.50
C PRO A 131 -4.70 -3.05 12.42
N THR A 132 -4.88 -3.10 13.75
CA THR A 132 -3.86 -2.60 14.68
C THR A 132 -2.60 -3.44 14.68
N LEU A 133 -2.71 -4.77 14.59
CA LEU A 133 -1.54 -5.66 14.47
C LEU A 133 -0.72 -5.29 13.23
N TRP A 134 -1.40 -5.09 12.10
CA TRP A 134 -0.76 -4.75 10.85
C TRP A 134 -0.15 -3.34 10.85
N LEU A 135 -0.94 -2.33 11.18
CA LEU A 135 -0.56 -0.93 11.04
C LEU A 135 0.37 -0.45 12.15
N HIS A 136 0.26 -0.99 13.38
CA HIS A 136 1.04 -0.51 14.53
C HIS A 136 2.13 -1.47 15.02
N LEU A 137 2.06 -2.77 14.70
CA LEU A 137 3.11 -3.74 15.06
C LEU A 137 3.88 -4.28 13.85
N ASP A 138 3.42 -4.00 12.63
CA ASP A 138 3.99 -4.55 11.40
C ASP A 138 3.92 -6.09 11.33
N ALA A 139 2.85 -6.66 11.89
CA ALA A 139 2.62 -8.10 11.93
C ALA A 139 1.38 -8.46 11.11
N ILE A 140 1.50 -9.45 10.23
CA ILE A 140 0.39 -9.91 9.38
C ILE A 140 -0.63 -10.67 10.26
N PRO A 141 -1.88 -10.20 10.37
CA PRO A 141 -2.93 -10.89 11.10
C PRO A 141 -3.57 -11.99 10.26
N LEU A 142 -3.46 -13.24 10.69
CA LEU A 142 -4.09 -14.40 10.06
C LEU A 142 -5.22 -14.94 10.93
N LEU A 143 -6.42 -15.08 10.38
CA LEU A 143 -7.51 -15.77 11.03
C LEU A 143 -7.46 -17.26 10.65
N SER A 144 -7.44 -18.13 11.64
CA SER A 144 -7.34 -19.57 11.40
C SER A 144 -8.39 -20.35 12.17
N THR A 145 -9.02 -21.31 11.48
CA THR A 145 -9.79 -22.39 12.10
C THR A 145 -8.88 -23.62 12.22
N PRO A 146 -8.23 -23.87 13.37
CA PRO A 146 -7.30 -24.98 13.49
C PRO A 146 -8.02 -26.32 13.23
N SER A 147 -7.71 -26.95 12.10
CA SER A 147 -8.18 -28.29 11.77
C SER A 147 -7.36 -29.29 12.57
N THR A 148 -7.94 -29.94 13.58
CA THR A 148 -7.47 -31.26 14.04
C THR A 148 -8.44 -31.89 15.04
N SER A 149 -8.85 -33.13 14.73
CA SER A 149 -9.59 -34.08 15.58
C SER A 149 -8.87 -34.46 16.90
N ILE A 150 -7.62 -34.02 17.10
CA ILE A 150 -6.80 -34.28 18.28
C ILE A 150 -7.04 -33.23 19.39
N PHE A 151 -7.47 -32.01 19.03
CA PHE A 151 -7.68 -30.90 19.97
C PHE A 151 -9.16 -30.58 20.25
N THR A 152 -10.09 -31.31 19.63
CA THR A 152 -11.54 -31.07 19.70
C THR A 152 -12.21 -31.50 21.01
N LYS A 153 -11.50 -32.17 21.93
CA LYS A 153 -12.11 -32.70 23.16
C LYS A 153 -12.06 -31.79 24.40
N LEU A 154 -11.46 -30.60 24.30
CA LEU A 154 -11.58 -29.41 25.17
C LEU A 154 -10.30 -28.58 24.98
N PRO A 155 -10.22 -27.67 24.00
CA PRO A 155 -8.97 -27.00 23.76
C PRO A 155 -8.82 -25.81 24.71
N ALA A 156 -7.93 -25.94 25.70
CA ALA A 156 -7.44 -24.78 26.44
C ALA A 156 -6.83 -23.76 25.45
N PRO A 157 -6.99 -22.44 25.66
CA PRO A 157 -6.46 -21.41 24.77
C PRO A 157 -4.99 -21.61 24.38
N SER A 158 -4.14 -22.11 25.29
CA SER A 158 -2.73 -22.42 25.05
C SER A 158 -2.50 -23.48 23.96
N THR A 159 -3.39 -24.46 23.90
CA THR A 159 -3.33 -25.57 22.94
C THR A 159 -3.67 -25.08 21.54
N VAL A 160 -4.69 -24.23 21.43
CA VAL A 160 -5.11 -23.62 20.17
C VAL A 160 -4.07 -22.61 19.67
N ALA A 161 -3.52 -21.81 20.59
CA ALA A 161 -2.42 -20.90 20.31
C ALA A 161 -1.19 -21.65 19.77
N SER A 162 -0.88 -22.83 20.30
CA SER A 162 0.25 -23.64 19.79
C SER A 162 0.02 -24.16 18.37
N ALA A 163 -1.19 -24.64 18.07
CA ALA A 163 -1.55 -25.10 16.73
C ALA A 163 -1.52 -23.96 15.70
N THR A 164 -2.06 -22.79 16.06
CA THR A 164 -2.07 -21.62 15.18
C THR A 164 -0.69 -21.00 14.99
N ALA A 165 0.20 -21.05 15.99
CA ALA A 165 1.58 -20.64 15.85
C ALA A 165 2.32 -21.45 14.76
N ALA A 166 2.09 -22.76 14.69
CA ALA A 166 2.65 -23.61 13.64
C ALA A 166 2.10 -23.24 12.25
N ILE A 167 0.80 -22.94 12.13
CA ILE A 167 0.18 -22.47 10.89
C ILE A 167 0.82 -21.16 10.42
N SER A 168 1.01 -20.20 11.33
CA SER A 168 1.65 -18.91 10.98
C SER A 168 3.10 -19.06 10.50
N ALA A 169 3.83 -20.05 11.00
CA ALA A 169 5.19 -20.33 10.56
C ALA A 169 5.25 -20.99 9.17
N GLY A 170 4.19 -21.73 8.77
CA GLY A 170 4.10 -22.37 7.46
C GLY A 170 3.43 -21.52 6.37
N ALA A 171 2.82 -20.38 6.74
CA ALA A 171 2.16 -19.49 5.78
C ALA A 171 3.18 -18.69 4.95
N THR A 172 2.93 -18.56 3.65
CA THR A 172 3.79 -17.81 2.71
C THR A 172 3.98 -16.35 3.15
N HIS A 173 5.24 -15.91 3.20
CA HIS A 173 5.68 -14.76 4.00
C HIS A 173 5.59 -13.38 3.29
N SER A 174 4.42 -12.96 2.81
CA SER A 174 4.14 -11.52 2.55
C SER A 174 2.64 -11.25 2.44
N ALA A 175 2.22 -10.03 2.84
CA ALA A 175 0.87 -9.50 2.60
C ALA A 175 0.52 -9.38 1.10
N THR A 176 1.53 -9.47 0.22
CA THR A 176 1.42 -9.28 -1.23
C THR A 176 1.65 -10.57 -2.04
N THR A 177 1.80 -11.72 -1.37
CA THR A 177 1.93 -13.04 -1.99
C THR A 177 0.59 -13.77 -1.86
N ALA A 178 -0.26 -13.75 -2.90
CA ALA A 178 -1.46 -14.59 -2.94
C ALA A 178 -1.19 -15.90 -3.66
N GLY A 179 -1.78 -16.96 -3.12
CA GLY A 179 -1.99 -18.21 -3.85
C GLY A 179 -3.05 -18.06 -4.93
N VAL A 180 -3.18 -19.12 -5.72
CA VAL A 180 -4.17 -19.24 -6.79
C VAL A 180 -4.98 -20.49 -6.49
N ASP A 181 -6.31 -20.41 -6.64
CA ASP A 181 -7.18 -21.57 -6.45
C ASP A 181 -6.88 -22.63 -7.52
N PRO A 182 -6.70 -23.91 -7.13
CA PRO A 182 -6.33 -24.97 -8.08
C PRO A 182 -7.44 -25.34 -9.07
N THR A 183 -8.67 -24.84 -8.90
CA THR A 183 -9.83 -25.23 -9.70
C THR A 183 -10.11 -24.24 -10.82
N ASP A 184 -10.25 -22.95 -10.49
CA ASP A 184 -10.63 -21.91 -11.45
C ASP A 184 -9.54 -20.84 -11.64
N HIS A 185 -8.41 -21.02 -10.95
CA HIS A 185 -7.27 -20.11 -10.98
C HIS A 185 -7.61 -18.66 -10.59
N HIS A 186 -8.61 -18.47 -9.72
CA HIS A 186 -8.80 -17.16 -9.10
C HIS A 186 -7.70 -16.89 -8.06
N VAL A 187 -7.28 -15.64 -7.96
CA VAL A 187 -6.29 -15.19 -6.99
C VAL A 187 -6.93 -15.10 -5.61
N GLN A 188 -6.34 -15.82 -4.66
CA GLN A 188 -6.79 -15.87 -3.27
C GLN A 188 -6.26 -14.67 -2.49
N VAL A 189 -6.72 -13.47 -2.86
CA VAL A 189 -6.35 -12.19 -2.21
C VAL A 189 -6.56 -12.30 -0.70
N ASP A 190 -5.55 -11.90 0.07
CA ASP A 190 -5.51 -12.00 1.53
C ASP A 190 -5.72 -13.44 2.05
N ALA A 191 -5.16 -14.45 1.38
CA ALA A 191 -5.40 -15.87 1.66
C ALA A 191 -6.90 -16.20 1.66
N ASP A 192 -7.58 -15.74 0.61
CA ASP A 192 -9.03 -15.76 0.44
C ASP A 192 -9.79 -15.14 1.63
N GLY A 193 -9.32 -13.95 2.04
CA GLY A 193 -9.89 -13.19 3.14
C GLY A 193 -9.56 -13.71 4.55
N GLN A 194 -8.70 -14.72 4.71
CA GLN A 194 -8.23 -15.15 6.04
C GLN A 194 -7.28 -14.12 6.67
N ILE A 195 -6.50 -13.40 5.87
CA ILE A 195 -5.65 -12.31 6.35
C ILE A 195 -6.51 -11.05 6.51
N LYS A 196 -6.37 -10.36 7.66
CA LYS A 196 -7.20 -9.19 8.03
C LYS A 196 -6.37 -7.92 8.18
N LEU A 197 -5.70 -7.48 7.11
CA LEU A 197 -4.76 -6.34 7.16
C LEU A 197 -5.43 -5.02 7.57
N CYS A 198 -6.63 -4.75 7.02
CA CYS A 198 -7.36 -3.50 7.16
C CYS A 198 -8.86 -3.78 7.26
N SER A 199 -9.63 -2.79 7.69
CA SER A 199 -11.09 -2.81 7.70
C SER A 199 -11.66 -1.62 6.92
N ILE A 200 -12.97 -1.65 6.71
CA ILE A 200 -13.71 -0.53 6.12
C ILE A 200 -13.49 0.78 6.90
N VAL A 201 -13.32 0.71 8.22
CA VAL A 201 -13.12 1.87 9.08
C VAL A 201 -11.78 2.56 8.80
N GLN A 202 -10.71 1.80 8.55
CA GLN A 202 -9.41 2.41 8.24
C GLN A 202 -9.40 3.07 6.86
N TYR A 203 -10.11 2.51 5.87
CA TYR A 203 -10.26 3.16 4.56
C TYR A 203 -11.11 4.44 4.64
N GLN A 204 -12.16 4.45 5.46
CA GLN A 204 -12.92 5.67 5.74
C GLN A 204 -12.04 6.75 6.39
N GLN A 205 -11.23 6.38 7.37
CA GLN A 205 -10.35 7.31 8.07
C GLN A 205 -9.23 7.88 7.17
N SER A 206 -8.76 7.09 6.20
CA SER A 206 -7.68 7.51 5.29
C SER A 206 -8.15 8.39 4.12
N SER A 207 -9.46 8.51 3.90
CA SER A 207 -10.06 9.28 2.81
C SER A 207 -10.81 10.53 3.29
N SER A 208 -11.10 11.45 2.39
CA SER A 208 -12.02 12.55 2.64
C SER A 208 -13.48 12.08 2.72
N GLU A 209 -14.29 12.82 3.48
CA GLU A 209 -15.71 12.53 3.64
C GLU A 209 -16.50 12.60 2.31
N PRO A 210 -16.26 13.57 1.40
CA PRO A 210 -16.89 13.57 0.09
C PRO A 210 -16.55 12.33 -0.72
N LEU A 211 -15.27 11.95 -0.80
CA LEU A 211 -14.84 10.76 -1.54
C LEU A 211 -15.44 9.48 -0.96
N TRP A 212 -15.44 9.35 0.37
CA TRP A 212 -16.03 8.21 1.05
C TRP A 212 -17.53 8.08 0.80
N THR A 213 -18.25 9.20 0.79
CA THR A 213 -19.69 9.24 0.50
C THR A 213 -19.98 8.72 -0.91
N ARG A 214 -19.19 9.16 -1.90
CA ARG A 214 -19.28 8.69 -3.30
C ARG A 214 -18.97 7.20 -3.42
N PHE A 215 -17.94 6.73 -2.70
CA PHE A 215 -17.57 5.32 -2.65
C PHE A 215 -18.73 4.45 -2.15
N LEU A 216 -19.35 4.82 -1.02
CA LEU A 216 -20.49 4.08 -0.49
C LEU A 216 -21.69 4.08 -1.45
N ALA A 217 -22.06 5.25 -1.99
CA ALA A 217 -23.17 5.36 -2.93
C ALA A 217 -22.97 4.49 -4.18
N LEU A 218 -21.79 4.53 -4.80
CA LEU A 218 -21.49 3.69 -5.96
C LEU A 218 -21.43 2.20 -5.61
N SER A 219 -20.86 1.84 -4.46
CA SER A 219 -20.77 0.44 -4.06
C SER A 219 -22.16 -0.18 -3.86
N SER A 220 -23.05 0.54 -3.17
CA SER A 220 -24.46 0.19 -2.99
C SER A 220 -25.19 0.12 -4.34
N HIS A 221 -24.98 1.12 -5.20
CA HIS A 221 -25.57 1.15 -6.53
C HIS A 221 -25.20 -0.07 -7.39
N LEU A 222 -23.92 -0.43 -7.47
CA LEU A 222 -23.47 -1.59 -8.24
C LEU A 222 -23.94 -2.92 -7.64
N THR A 223 -23.96 -3.01 -6.31
CA THR A 223 -24.38 -4.22 -5.58
C THR A 223 -25.88 -4.49 -5.74
N THR A 224 -26.72 -3.44 -5.64
CA THR A 224 -28.17 -3.55 -5.86
C THR A 224 -28.53 -3.96 -7.29
N HIS A 225 -27.67 -3.61 -8.26
CA HIS A 225 -27.78 -4.07 -9.65
C HIS A 225 -27.13 -5.44 -9.92
N ASN A 226 -26.62 -6.14 -8.89
CA ASN A 226 -25.92 -7.41 -9.01
C ASN A 226 -24.76 -7.38 -10.03
N THR A 227 -24.01 -6.27 -10.05
CA THR A 227 -22.88 -6.10 -10.95
C THR A 227 -21.74 -7.02 -10.54
N SER A 228 -21.33 -7.91 -11.44
CA SER A 228 -20.19 -8.81 -11.27
C SER A 228 -19.01 -8.41 -12.15
N ILE A 229 -17.80 -8.48 -11.59
CA ILE A 229 -16.56 -7.99 -12.21
C ILE A 229 -15.51 -9.09 -12.21
N ALA A 230 -14.88 -9.35 -13.37
CA ALA A 230 -13.75 -10.26 -13.49
C ALA A 230 -12.52 -9.54 -14.05
N PHE A 231 -11.41 -9.60 -13.33
CA PHE A 231 -10.09 -9.19 -13.81
C PHE A 231 -9.30 -10.38 -14.32
N PHE A 232 -8.55 -10.19 -15.40
CA PHE A 232 -7.60 -11.17 -15.94
C PHE A 232 -6.25 -10.50 -16.10
N SER A 233 -5.21 -11.06 -15.49
CA SER A 233 -3.83 -10.56 -15.62
C SER A 233 -2.81 -11.70 -15.67
N ALA A 234 -1.55 -11.39 -15.98
CA ALA A 234 -0.52 -12.41 -16.15
C ALA A 234 -0.04 -13.10 -14.84
N THR A 235 0.00 -12.39 -13.70
CA THR A 235 0.58 -12.91 -12.46
C THR A 235 -0.19 -12.42 -11.21
N PRO A 236 -0.34 -13.24 -10.16
CA PRO A 236 -0.98 -12.85 -8.90
C PRO A 236 -0.05 -12.04 -7.98
N GLN A 237 1.24 -11.93 -8.33
CA GLN A 237 2.28 -11.38 -7.48
C GLN A 237 3.37 -10.68 -8.30
N GLY A 238 4.01 -9.67 -7.69
CA GLY A 238 5.07 -8.89 -8.33
C GLY A 238 4.55 -7.86 -9.33
N GLY A 239 5.30 -6.77 -9.48
CA GLY A 239 4.94 -5.65 -10.37
C GLY A 239 3.83 -4.74 -9.81
N GLY A 240 3.62 -3.59 -10.46
CA GLY A 240 2.65 -2.58 -10.01
C GLY A 240 1.19 -3.02 -10.14
N VAL A 241 0.85 -3.85 -11.15
CA VAL A 241 -0.53 -4.28 -11.41
C VAL A 241 -1.05 -5.16 -10.27
N ALA A 242 -0.30 -6.20 -9.89
CA ALA A 242 -0.71 -7.10 -8.82
C ALA A 242 -0.96 -6.33 -7.51
N LEU A 243 0.00 -5.48 -7.09
CA LEU A 243 -0.11 -4.67 -5.87
C LEU A 243 -1.41 -3.84 -5.83
N MET A 244 -1.74 -3.17 -6.95
CA MET A 244 -2.98 -2.40 -7.06
C MET A 244 -4.23 -3.29 -6.97
N ARG A 245 -4.22 -4.46 -7.62
CA ARG A 245 -5.37 -5.39 -7.62
C ARG A 245 -5.64 -5.98 -6.24
N HIS A 246 -4.61 -6.35 -5.48
CA HIS A 246 -4.75 -6.83 -4.10
C HIS A 246 -5.52 -5.83 -3.23
N ALA A 247 -5.12 -4.56 -3.26
CA ALA A 247 -5.78 -3.49 -2.50
C ALA A 247 -7.23 -3.24 -2.93
N LEU A 248 -7.47 -3.18 -4.24
CA LEU A 248 -8.77 -2.88 -4.81
C LEU A 248 -9.79 -4.00 -4.51
N LEU A 249 -9.40 -5.27 -4.71
CA LEU A 249 -10.26 -6.41 -4.40
C LEU A 249 -10.54 -6.53 -2.90
N ARG A 250 -9.54 -6.26 -2.05
CA ARG A 250 -9.73 -6.21 -0.59
C ARG A 250 -10.83 -5.21 -0.21
N LEU A 251 -10.74 -3.98 -0.70
CA LEU A 251 -11.71 -2.92 -0.41
C LEU A 251 -13.12 -3.28 -0.93
N TRP A 252 -13.23 -3.72 -2.19
CA TRP A 252 -14.53 -4.02 -2.79
C TRP A 252 -15.25 -5.22 -2.17
N ARG A 253 -14.51 -6.26 -1.75
CA ARG A 253 -15.09 -7.39 -1.02
C ARG A 253 -15.67 -6.96 0.33
N MET A 254 -15.10 -5.94 0.99
CA MET A 254 -15.63 -5.41 2.27
C MET A 254 -16.99 -4.74 2.14
N VAL A 255 -17.35 -4.23 0.94
CA VAL A 255 -18.66 -3.62 0.65
C VAL A 255 -19.62 -4.55 -0.11
N GLY A 256 -19.21 -5.81 -0.33
CA GLY A 256 -20.10 -6.84 -0.89
C GLY A 256 -20.16 -6.90 -2.42
N LEU A 257 -19.25 -6.24 -3.14
CA LEU A 257 -19.18 -6.36 -4.61
C LEU A 257 -18.68 -7.75 -5.03
N ASP A 258 -19.34 -8.33 -6.04
CA ASP A 258 -18.93 -9.59 -6.64
C ASP A 258 -17.76 -9.36 -7.61
N VAL A 259 -16.55 -9.46 -7.07
CA VAL A 259 -15.31 -9.27 -7.82
C VAL A 259 -14.39 -10.48 -7.72
N ARG A 260 -13.92 -10.95 -8.87
CA ARG A 260 -12.93 -12.02 -8.99
C ARG A 260 -11.77 -11.57 -9.86
N TRP A 261 -10.60 -12.14 -9.60
CA TRP A 261 -9.38 -11.89 -10.33
C TRP A 261 -8.76 -13.24 -10.69
N TYR A 262 -8.48 -13.44 -11.96
CA TYR A 262 -7.98 -14.69 -12.53
C TYR A 262 -6.60 -14.48 -13.14
N VAL A 263 -5.76 -15.51 -13.00
CA VAL A 263 -4.41 -15.54 -13.57
C VAL A 263 -4.19 -16.89 -14.26
N PRO A 264 -3.46 -16.92 -15.38
CA PRO A 264 -3.25 -18.17 -16.10
C PRO A 264 -2.23 -19.05 -15.38
N GLU A 265 -2.24 -20.34 -15.70
CA GLU A 265 -1.09 -21.21 -15.45
C GLU A 265 0.09 -20.76 -16.30
N GLY A 266 1.24 -20.53 -15.65
CA GLY A 266 2.44 -20.05 -16.33
C GLY A 266 3.03 -21.09 -17.28
N HIS A 267 3.37 -20.67 -18.50
CA HIS A 267 4.07 -21.51 -19.48
C HIS A 267 5.36 -20.81 -19.95
N PRO A 268 6.56 -21.39 -19.76
CA PRO A 268 7.84 -20.70 -20.03
C PRO A 268 7.95 -20.12 -21.44
N THR A 269 7.51 -20.87 -22.48
CA THR A 269 7.53 -20.39 -23.87
C THR A 269 6.63 -19.17 -24.08
N VAL A 270 5.44 -19.16 -23.45
CA VAL A 270 4.49 -18.05 -23.63
C VAL A 270 4.90 -16.84 -22.79
N PHE A 271 5.50 -17.10 -21.63
CA PHE A 271 6.15 -16.06 -20.85
C PHE A 271 7.26 -15.37 -21.66
N ASP A 272 8.13 -16.12 -22.34
CA ASP A 272 9.14 -15.56 -23.23
C ASP A 272 8.49 -14.71 -24.34
N ILE A 273 7.50 -15.26 -25.07
CA ILE A 273 6.77 -14.52 -26.13
C ILE A 273 6.21 -13.20 -25.59
N THR A 274 5.46 -13.25 -24.50
CA THR A 274 4.80 -12.06 -23.94
C THR A 274 5.77 -11.05 -23.34
N LYS A 275 6.92 -11.49 -22.83
CA LYS A 275 7.96 -10.60 -22.29
C LYS A 275 8.86 -10.02 -23.38
N THR A 276 9.50 -10.87 -24.17
CA THR A 276 10.54 -10.45 -25.12
C THR A 276 9.94 -9.94 -26.43
N LYS A 277 8.89 -10.58 -26.94
CA LYS A 277 8.31 -10.28 -28.26
C LYS A 277 7.11 -9.33 -28.19
N PHE A 278 6.42 -9.21 -27.04
CA PHE A 278 5.39 -8.18 -26.83
C PHE A 278 5.92 -7.01 -25.99
N HIS A 279 6.15 -7.22 -24.69
CA HIS A 279 6.44 -6.13 -23.76
C HIS A 279 7.69 -5.33 -24.19
N ASN A 280 8.82 -6.00 -24.43
CA ASN A 280 10.08 -5.33 -24.77
C ASN A 280 10.03 -4.71 -26.19
N VAL A 281 9.39 -5.37 -27.16
CA VAL A 281 9.20 -4.81 -28.50
C VAL A 281 8.36 -3.54 -28.45
N LEU A 282 7.18 -3.58 -27.85
CA LEU A 282 6.25 -2.43 -27.77
C LEU A 282 6.85 -1.24 -27.01
N GLN A 283 7.74 -1.49 -26.06
CA GLN A 283 8.48 -0.44 -25.34
C GLN A 283 9.71 0.09 -26.11
N GLY A 284 10.12 -0.58 -27.19
CA GLY A 284 11.28 -0.22 -27.99
C GLY A 284 12.61 -0.54 -27.29
N VAL A 285 12.65 -1.60 -26.48
CA VAL A 285 13.85 -2.06 -25.74
C VAL A 285 14.28 -3.48 -26.15
N SER A 286 13.64 -4.09 -27.14
CA SER A 286 14.05 -5.38 -27.71
C SER A 286 15.33 -5.26 -28.56
N GLY A 287 16.15 -6.31 -28.55
CA GLY A 287 17.30 -6.42 -29.45
C GLY A 287 16.93 -6.50 -30.94
N GLU A 288 17.91 -6.30 -31.81
CA GLU A 288 17.72 -6.41 -33.27
C GLU A 288 17.25 -7.82 -33.67
N GLY A 289 16.25 -7.89 -34.55
CA GLY A 289 15.72 -9.16 -35.09
C GLY A 289 14.73 -9.90 -34.19
N VAL A 290 14.40 -9.38 -33.00
CA VAL A 290 13.35 -9.95 -32.14
C VAL A 290 11.98 -9.59 -32.72
N GLU A 291 11.27 -10.57 -33.25
CA GLU A 291 9.94 -10.40 -33.84
C GLU A 291 9.07 -11.63 -33.55
N ILE A 292 7.75 -11.43 -33.50
CA ILE A 292 6.78 -12.52 -33.36
C ILE A 292 6.56 -13.24 -34.70
N ASP A 293 6.70 -14.56 -34.70
CA ASP A 293 6.46 -15.41 -35.88
C ASP A 293 5.12 -16.17 -35.81
N GLY A 294 4.88 -17.08 -36.78
CA GLY A 294 3.64 -17.85 -36.83
C GLY A 294 3.53 -18.95 -35.75
N GLU A 295 4.66 -19.49 -35.28
CA GLU A 295 4.69 -20.49 -34.23
C GLU A 295 4.39 -19.85 -32.87
N ASP A 296 4.98 -18.68 -32.62
CA ASP A 296 4.71 -17.88 -31.42
C ASP A 296 3.23 -17.55 -31.27
N LYS A 297 2.58 -17.07 -32.35
CA LYS A 297 1.15 -16.74 -32.38
C LYS A 297 0.30 -17.97 -32.03
N ARG A 298 0.66 -19.12 -32.61
CA ARG A 298 -0.02 -20.39 -32.32
C ARG A 298 0.14 -20.80 -30.86
N TRP A 299 1.34 -20.69 -30.28
CA TRP A 299 1.57 -21.00 -28.87
C TRP A 299 0.80 -20.08 -27.94
N PHE A 300 0.79 -18.78 -28.22
CA PHE A 300 0.05 -17.78 -27.45
C PHE A 300 -1.46 -18.05 -27.44
N GLU A 301 -2.05 -18.31 -28.61
CA GLU A 301 -3.48 -18.59 -28.75
C GLU A 301 -3.85 -19.96 -28.13
N LEU A 302 -3.06 -21.01 -28.38
CA LEU A 302 -3.31 -22.35 -27.82
C LEU A 302 -3.22 -22.35 -26.30
N TRP A 303 -2.23 -21.68 -25.72
CA TRP A 303 -2.10 -21.57 -24.27
C TRP A 303 -3.28 -20.81 -23.65
N THR A 304 -3.77 -19.77 -24.33
CA THR A 304 -4.96 -19.04 -23.87
C THR A 304 -6.21 -19.92 -23.90
N GLU A 305 -6.39 -20.70 -24.97
CA GLU A 305 -7.50 -21.66 -25.09
C GLU A 305 -7.42 -22.76 -24.02
N GLN A 306 -6.23 -23.32 -23.77
CA GLN A 306 -6.02 -24.33 -22.73
C GLN A 306 -6.34 -23.81 -21.33
N ASN A 307 -5.91 -22.59 -20.99
CA ASN A 307 -6.25 -21.96 -19.72
C ASN A 307 -7.76 -21.74 -19.59
N TYR A 308 -8.39 -21.28 -20.68
CA TYR A 308 -9.83 -21.12 -20.71
C TYR A 308 -10.55 -22.45 -20.46
N GLU A 309 -10.22 -23.50 -21.21
CA GLU A 309 -10.87 -24.81 -21.07
C GLU A 309 -10.68 -25.41 -19.68
N SER A 310 -9.46 -25.33 -19.15
CA SER A 310 -9.08 -25.98 -17.89
C SER A 310 -9.64 -25.29 -16.66
N PHE A 311 -9.68 -23.94 -16.66
CA PHE A 311 -9.93 -23.18 -15.43
C PHE A 311 -11.12 -22.21 -15.53
N TRP A 312 -11.38 -21.62 -16.70
CA TRP A 312 -12.28 -20.45 -16.82
C TRP A 312 -13.61 -20.73 -17.52
N SER A 313 -13.73 -21.89 -18.17
CA SER A 313 -14.92 -22.35 -18.88
C SER A 313 -16.15 -22.50 -17.97
N SER A 314 -15.93 -22.65 -16.66
CA SER A 314 -16.97 -22.84 -15.65
C SER A 314 -17.23 -21.55 -14.84
N GLY A 315 -17.51 -20.45 -15.54
CA GLY A 315 -18.11 -19.25 -14.96
C GLY A 315 -17.21 -18.03 -14.76
N ALA A 316 -15.89 -18.13 -15.01
CA ALA A 316 -15.01 -16.97 -14.91
C ALA A 316 -15.34 -15.89 -15.96
N LEU A 317 -15.96 -16.28 -17.08
CA LEU A 317 -16.43 -15.37 -18.12
C LEU A 317 -17.88 -14.90 -17.92
N ASP A 318 -18.56 -15.28 -16.82
CA ASP A 318 -19.98 -14.92 -16.58
C ASP A 318 -20.16 -13.51 -15.99
N ALA A 319 -19.08 -12.78 -15.77
CA ALA A 319 -19.12 -11.43 -15.21
C ALA A 319 -19.88 -10.43 -16.12
N SER A 320 -20.47 -9.41 -15.51
CA SER A 320 -21.07 -8.28 -16.23
C SER A 320 -20.00 -7.45 -16.94
N ILE A 321 -18.86 -7.30 -16.29
CA ILE A 321 -17.68 -6.58 -16.80
C ILE A 321 -16.46 -7.49 -16.70
N ILE A 322 -15.69 -7.56 -17.79
CA ILE A 322 -14.44 -8.30 -17.88
C ILE A 322 -13.32 -7.33 -18.22
N VAL A 323 -12.30 -7.28 -17.37
CA VAL A 323 -11.13 -6.42 -17.54
C VAL A 323 -9.92 -7.30 -17.89
N ILE A 324 -9.31 -7.05 -19.04
CA ILE A 324 -8.07 -7.69 -19.47
C ILE A 324 -6.91 -6.71 -19.23
N ASP A 325 -6.05 -7.04 -18.27
CA ASP A 325 -4.84 -6.27 -17.97
C ASP A 325 -3.69 -6.72 -18.88
N ASP A 326 -3.14 -5.76 -19.63
CA ASP A 326 -1.98 -5.88 -20.51
C ASP A 326 -2.08 -6.94 -21.65
N PRO A 327 -1.13 -6.98 -22.61
CA PRO A 327 -1.24 -7.84 -23.80
C PRO A 327 -1.26 -9.36 -23.57
N GLN A 328 -0.89 -9.85 -22.39
CA GLN A 328 -0.63 -11.27 -22.14
C GLN A 328 -1.88 -12.14 -22.25
N LEU A 329 -3.08 -11.57 -22.14
CA LEU A 329 -4.34 -12.31 -22.20
C LEU A 329 -5.30 -11.78 -23.27
N THR A 330 -4.81 -10.99 -24.24
CA THR A 330 -5.68 -10.40 -25.27
C THR A 330 -6.33 -11.45 -26.18
N ALA A 331 -5.70 -12.61 -26.36
CA ALA A 331 -6.30 -13.73 -27.10
C ALA A 331 -7.58 -14.29 -26.44
N LEU A 332 -7.88 -13.93 -25.18
CA LEU A 332 -9.12 -14.30 -24.50
C LEU A 332 -10.32 -13.49 -25.00
N ILE A 333 -10.10 -12.29 -25.56
CA ILE A 333 -11.16 -11.39 -26.05
C ILE A 333 -12.10 -12.06 -27.07
N PRO A 334 -11.61 -12.71 -28.15
CA PRO A 334 -12.49 -13.41 -29.09
C PRO A 334 -13.25 -14.58 -28.44
N ILE A 335 -12.66 -15.27 -27.46
CA ILE A 335 -13.32 -16.33 -26.68
C ILE A 335 -14.48 -15.71 -25.90
N ILE A 336 -14.23 -14.65 -25.12
CA ILE A 336 -15.26 -13.92 -24.36
C ILE A 336 -16.40 -13.49 -25.27
N ARG A 337 -16.10 -12.88 -26.43
CA ARG A 337 -17.13 -12.42 -27.37
C ARG A 337 -17.99 -13.54 -27.93
N LYS A 338 -17.42 -14.74 -28.10
CA LYS A 338 -18.15 -15.93 -28.54
C LYS A 338 -19.09 -16.47 -27.47
N TYR A 339 -18.65 -16.53 -26.21
CA TYR A 339 -19.41 -17.12 -25.11
C TYR A 339 -20.40 -16.13 -24.47
N ARG A 340 -20.01 -14.85 -24.35
CA ARG A 340 -20.80 -13.80 -23.70
C ARG A 340 -20.77 -12.50 -24.52
N PRO A 341 -21.51 -12.44 -25.65
CA PRO A 341 -21.52 -11.26 -26.53
C PRO A 341 -21.91 -9.95 -25.82
N SER A 342 -22.73 -10.04 -24.76
CA SER A 342 -23.23 -8.90 -23.99
C SER A 342 -22.29 -8.41 -22.89
N ALA A 343 -21.23 -9.15 -22.55
CA ALA A 343 -20.28 -8.70 -21.54
C ALA A 343 -19.58 -7.42 -21.98
N LYS A 344 -19.38 -6.50 -21.04
CA LYS A 344 -18.55 -5.32 -21.28
C LYS A 344 -17.09 -5.67 -21.07
N ILE A 345 -16.27 -5.48 -22.10
CA ILE A 345 -14.84 -5.81 -22.07
C ILE A 345 -14.03 -4.52 -22.02
N ILE A 346 -13.14 -4.42 -21.05
CA ILE A 346 -12.18 -3.32 -20.92
C ILE A 346 -10.78 -3.89 -21.16
N PHE A 347 -10.04 -3.34 -22.11
CA PHE A 347 -8.60 -3.56 -22.19
C PHE A 347 -7.88 -2.48 -21.40
N ARG A 348 -7.14 -2.87 -20.37
CA ARG A 348 -6.36 -1.95 -19.54
C ARG A 348 -4.86 -2.13 -19.84
N SER A 349 -4.26 -1.11 -20.46
CA SER A 349 -2.83 -1.05 -20.73
C SER A 349 -2.10 -0.33 -19.60
N HIS A 350 -1.12 -1.02 -18.98
CA HIS A 350 -0.19 -0.47 -18.00
C HIS A 350 1.23 -0.30 -18.54
N ILE A 351 1.53 -0.86 -19.71
CA ILE A 351 2.83 -0.73 -20.36
C ILE A 351 2.96 0.57 -21.15
N GLN A 352 4.20 1.00 -21.34
CA GLN A 352 4.52 2.01 -22.35
C GLN A 352 4.42 1.37 -23.75
N ILE A 353 3.50 1.85 -24.57
CA ILE A 353 3.46 1.52 -25.99
C ILE A 353 4.05 2.71 -26.75
N ARG A 354 5.12 2.48 -27.51
CA ARG A 354 5.77 3.51 -28.32
C ARG A 354 4.94 3.82 -29.56
N SER A 355 3.97 4.75 -29.44
CA SER A 355 3.08 5.10 -30.56
C SER A 355 3.86 5.54 -31.81
N ASP A 356 4.95 6.30 -31.66
CA ASP A 356 5.84 6.65 -32.78
C ASP A 356 6.37 5.46 -33.58
N LEU A 357 6.61 4.33 -32.91
CA LEU A 357 7.08 3.11 -33.55
C LEU A 357 5.90 2.28 -34.04
N THR A 358 4.84 2.10 -33.24
CA THR A 358 3.68 1.30 -33.65
C THR A 358 2.90 1.91 -34.80
N ASP A 359 3.01 3.23 -35.01
CA ASP A 359 2.34 3.95 -36.10
C ASP A 359 3.18 3.98 -37.38
N ASP A 360 4.43 3.49 -37.35
CA ASP A 360 5.27 3.29 -38.54
C ASP A 360 5.24 1.81 -38.98
N PRO A 361 4.56 1.48 -40.09
CA PRO A 361 4.40 0.10 -40.56
C PRO A 361 5.72 -0.63 -40.89
N SER A 362 6.84 0.11 -41.05
CA SER A 362 8.14 -0.49 -41.32
C SER A 362 8.76 -1.14 -40.06
N THR A 363 8.30 -0.76 -38.87
CA THR A 363 8.87 -1.22 -37.61
C THR A 363 8.33 -2.59 -37.19
N VAL A 364 9.09 -3.27 -36.33
CA VAL A 364 8.62 -4.52 -35.70
C VAL A 364 7.46 -4.22 -34.73
N GLN A 365 7.49 -3.05 -34.07
CA GLN A 365 6.48 -2.58 -33.14
C GLN A 365 5.10 -2.50 -33.79
N ALA A 366 5.02 -1.96 -35.00
CA ALA A 366 3.77 -1.91 -35.75
C ALA A 366 3.22 -3.31 -36.02
N ARG A 367 4.07 -4.26 -36.48
CA ARG A 367 3.64 -5.64 -36.77
C ARG A 367 3.21 -6.41 -35.53
N THR A 368 3.95 -6.28 -34.43
CA THR A 368 3.59 -6.86 -33.13
C THR A 368 2.29 -6.24 -32.60
N TRP A 369 2.16 -4.91 -32.65
CA TRP A 369 0.96 -4.22 -32.20
C TRP A 369 -0.24 -4.58 -33.06
N ASP A 370 -0.13 -4.65 -34.38
CA ASP A 370 -1.24 -5.03 -35.27
C ASP A 370 -1.78 -6.42 -34.96
N TYR A 371 -0.90 -7.37 -34.59
CA TYR A 371 -1.33 -8.68 -34.13
C TYR A 371 -2.13 -8.61 -32.83
N ILE A 372 -1.62 -7.91 -31.80
CA ILE A 372 -2.33 -7.74 -30.52
C ILE A 372 -3.64 -6.97 -30.72
N TYR A 373 -3.59 -5.91 -31.53
CA TYR A 373 -4.71 -5.03 -31.85
C TYR A 373 -5.82 -5.77 -32.60
N SER A 374 -5.49 -6.83 -33.33
CA SER A 374 -6.48 -7.71 -33.95
C SER A 374 -7.45 -8.32 -32.95
N PHE A 375 -7.05 -8.46 -31.67
CA PHE A 375 -7.92 -8.84 -30.56
C PHE A 375 -8.50 -7.62 -29.84
N VAL A 376 -7.66 -6.63 -29.50
CA VAL A 376 -8.04 -5.47 -28.67
C VAL A 376 -9.12 -4.61 -29.32
N LYS A 377 -9.18 -4.52 -30.65
CA LYS A 377 -10.23 -3.75 -31.36
C LYS A 377 -11.67 -4.21 -31.07
N HIS A 378 -11.85 -5.37 -30.42
CA HIS A 378 -13.15 -5.95 -30.08
C HIS A 378 -13.62 -5.65 -28.65
N VAL A 379 -12.89 -4.81 -27.89
CA VAL A 379 -13.31 -4.37 -26.55
C VAL A 379 -14.33 -3.23 -26.60
N ASP A 380 -15.03 -2.99 -25.48
CA ASP A 380 -15.94 -1.85 -25.32
C ASP A 380 -15.20 -0.58 -24.87
N LEU A 381 -13.99 -0.72 -24.30
CA LEU A 381 -13.19 0.40 -23.81
C LEU A 381 -11.69 0.08 -23.82
N PHE A 382 -10.89 1.04 -24.31
CA PHE A 382 -9.44 1.06 -24.16
C PHE A 382 -9.05 2.01 -23.02
N LEU A 383 -8.40 1.49 -21.99
CA LEU A 383 -8.02 2.24 -20.80
C LEU A 383 -6.49 2.29 -20.69
N ALA A 384 -5.89 3.49 -20.64
CA ALA A 384 -4.44 3.68 -20.64
C ALA A 384 -3.96 4.55 -19.47
N HIS A 385 -2.66 4.54 -19.17
CA HIS A 385 -2.07 5.58 -18.32
C HIS A 385 -2.25 6.97 -18.94
N PRO A 386 -2.31 8.06 -18.14
CA PRO A 386 -2.54 9.43 -18.61
C PRO A 386 -1.32 10.03 -19.34
N VAL A 387 -0.84 9.32 -20.36
CA VAL A 387 0.27 9.69 -21.23
C VAL A 387 -0.19 9.45 -22.66
N LYS A 388 -0.52 10.52 -23.38
CA LYS A 388 -1.16 10.44 -24.72
C LYS A 388 -0.38 9.56 -25.70
N PHE A 389 0.94 9.66 -25.65
CA PHE A 389 1.85 8.92 -26.51
C PHE A 389 1.86 7.39 -26.28
N PHE A 390 1.20 6.89 -25.23
CA PHE A 390 1.07 5.45 -24.98
C PHE A 390 -0.09 4.82 -25.76
N VAL A 391 -0.86 5.61 -26.51
CA VAL A 391 -2.00 5.12 -27.28
C VAL A 391 -1.68 5.21 -28.77
N PRO A 392 -1.56 4.08 -29.48
CA PRO A 392 -1.33 4.05 -30.92
C PRO A 392 -2.45 4.69 -31.74
N GLN A 393 -2.12 5.22 -32.91
CA GLN A 393 -3.07 5.94 -33.77
C GLN A 393 -4.19 5.05 -34.30
N ASN A 394 -3.95 3.75 -34.49
CA ASN A 394 -4.98 2.80 -34.92
C ASN A 394 -6.08 2.60 -33.86
N VAL A 395 -5.76 2.74 -32.56
CA VAL A 395 -6.75 2.79 -31.47
C VAL A 395 -7.56 4.07 -31.56
N LEU A 396 -6.87 5.21 -31.64
CA LEU A 396 -7.49 6.54 -31.70
C LEU A 396 -8.38 6.75 -32.93
N SER A 397 -8.09 6.07 -34.04
CA SER A 397 -8.85 6.16 -35.29
C SER A 397 -9.95 5.10 -35.43
N THR A 398 -10.05 4.15 -34.50
CA THR A 398 -11.04 3.07 -34.61
C THR A 398 -12.44 3.55 -34.24
N PRO A 399 -13.41 3.50 -35.17
CA PRO A 399 -14.75 3.99 -34.89
C PRO A 399 -15.39 3.25 -33.72
N ASN A 400 -15.99 3.99 -32.79
CA ASN A 400 -16.73 3.48 -31.63
C ASN A 400 -15.89 2.72 -30.59
N LEU A 401 -14.55 2.87 -30.59
CA LEU A 401 -13.70 2.39 -29.50
C LEU A 401 -13.32 3.58 -28.60
N PRO A 402 -14.00 3.79 -27.45
CA PRO A 402 -13.62 4.86 -26.54
C PRO A 402 -12.25 4.60 -25.92
N VAL A 403 -11.47 5.66 -25.78
CA VAL A 403 -10.19 5.69 -25.07
C VAL A 403 -10.33 6.57 -23.84
N LEU A 404 -9.98 6.04 -22.67
CA LEU A 404 -9.92 6.80 -21.41
C LEU A 404 -8.52 6.72 -20.80
N TYR A 405 -8.16 7.78 -20.10
CA TYR A 405 -6.93 7.83 -19.32
C TYR A 405 -7.23 7.61 -17.86
N MET A 406 -6.47 6.72 -17.21
CA MET A 406 -6.61 6.47 -15.78
C MET A 406 -5.23 6.19 -15.18
N PRO A 407 -4.78 6.97 -14.18
CA PRO A 407 -3.55 6.70 -13.47
C PRO A 407 -3.65 5.39 -12.67
N PRO A 408 -2.53 4.71 -12.38
CA PRO A 408 -2.51 3.63 -11.40
C PRO A 408 -2.68 4.21 -9.99
N SER A 409 -2.89 3.33 -9.02
CA SER A 409 -2.95 3.70 -7.61
C SER A 409 -2.11 2.79 -6.71
N THR A 410 -1.88 3.23 -5.48
CA THR A 410 -1.33 2.42 -4.38
C THR A 410 -2.23 2.51 -3.15
N ASP A 411 -1.96 1.69 -2.13
CA ASP A 411 -2.77 1.64 -0.92
C ASP A 411 -2.04 2.33 0.23
N PRO A 412 -2.63 3.34 0.90
CA PRO A 412 -1.96 4.01 2.01
C PRO A 412 -1.78 3.13 3.25
N LEU A 413 -2.45 1.98 3.31
CA LEU A 413 -2.49 1.07 4.45
C LEU A 413 -1.69 -0.22 4.21
N ASP A 414 -1.10 -0.41 3.04
CA ASP A 414 -0.28 -1.59 2.74
C ASP A 414 1.14 -1.51 3.32
N GLY A 415 1.94 -2.54 3.03
CA GLY A 415 3.32 -2.64 3.52
C GLY A 415 4.28 -1.67 2.85
N LEU A 416 3.91 -1.04 1.73
CA LEU A 416 4.72 0.00 1.10
C LEU A 416 4.50 1.36 1.78
N ASN A 417 3.27 1.63 2.26
CA ASN A 417 2.86 2.99 2.63
C ASN A 417 2.53 3.21 4.08
N LYS A 418 2.12 2.19 4.83
CA LYS A 418 1.77 2.37 6.23
C LYS A 418 2.96 2.94 7.03
N PRO A 419 2.71 3.78 8.06
CA PRO A 419 3.79 4.33 8.86
C PRO A 419 4.58 3.26 9.63
N PHE A 420 5.91 3.40 9.67
CA PHE A 420 6.80 2.53 10.43
C PHE A 420 7.26 3.20 11.74
N GLY A 421 7.06 2.50 12.85
CA GLY A 421 7.57 2.92 14.16
C GLY A 421 9.03 2.52 14.39
N ARG A 422 9.62 2.99 15.49
CA ARG A 422 11.03 2.80 15.87
C ARG A 422 11.48 1.34 15.87
N ALA A 423 10.62 0.40 16.26
CA ALA A 423 10.94 -1.02 16.28
C ALA A 423 11.16 -1.56 14.85
N SER A 424 10.21 -1.32 13.95
CA SER A 424 10.31 -1.69 12.53
C SER A 424 11.44 -0.94 11.83
N VAL A 425 11.58 0.36 12.09
CA VAL A 425 12.67 1.18 11.52
C VAL A 425 14.04 0.62 11.91
N ARG A 426 14.24 0.28 13.19
CA ARG A 426 15.47 -0.37 13.65
C ARG A 426 15.70 -1.69 12.92
N TYR A 427 14.68 -2.53 12.81
CA TYR A 427 14.77 -3.83 12.14
C TYR A 427 15.17 -3.68 10.67
N TYR A 428 14.41 -2.91 9.89
CA TYR A 428 14.65 -2.78 8.45
C TYR A 428 15.96 -2.06 8.16
N ARG A 429 16.40 -1.11 8.99
CA ARG A 429 17.74 -0.50 8.87
C ARG A 429 18.86 -1.50 9.13
N GLN A 430 18.71 -2.38 10.11
CA GLN A 430 19.69 -3.45 10.36
C GLN A 430 19.69 -4.46 9.22
N TYR A 431 18.52 -4.85 8.73
CA TYR A 431 18.39 -5.76 7.61
C TYR A 431 18.98 -5.17 6.33
N PHE A 432 18.66 -3.90 6.05
CA PHE A 432 19.26 -3.14 4.95
C PHE A 432 20.78 -3.11 5.05
N ASN A 433 21.35 -2.74 6.21
CA ASN A 433 22.81 -2.72 6.36
C ASN A 433 23.43 -4.10 6.17
N SER A 434 22.78 -5.18 6.63
CA SER A 434 23.26 -6.54 6.35
C SER A 434 23.26 -6.86 4.85
N LEU A 435 22.23 -6.44 4.11
CA LEU A 435 22.17 -6.63 2.65
C LEU A 435 23.21 -5.77 1.94
N SER A 436 23.33 -4.50 2.34
CA SER A 436 24.26 -3.52 1.76
C SER A 436 25.72 -3.93 1.98
N GLU A 437 26.10 -4.33 3.21
CA GLU A 437 27.43 -4.84 3.51
C GLU A 437 27.75 -6.10 2.68
N ALA A 438 26.78 -7.00 2.51
CA ALA A 438 26.96 -8.22 1.74
C ALA A 438 27.04 -7.99 0.21
N GLN A 439 26.32 -7.00 -0.32
CA GLN A 439 26.19 -6.77 -1.75
C GLN A 439 27.21 -5.77 -2.31
N CYS A 440 27.55 -4.73 -1.55
CA CYS A 440 28.42 -3.64 -2.00
C CYS A 440 29.47 -3.19 -0.98
N GLY A 441 29.54 -3.82 0.21
CA GLY A 441 30.54 -3.49 1.24
C GLY A 441 30.31 -2.15 1.95
N VAL A 442 29.15 -1.52 1.74
CA VAL A 442 28.80 -0.22 2.34
C VAL A 442 27.86 -0.42 3.52
N ARG A 443 28.16 0.27 4.63
CA ARG A 443 27.29 0.35 5.79
C ARG A 443 26.76 1.78 5.92
N VAL A 444 25.44 1.94 5.85
CA VAL A 444 24.80 3.25 6.01
C VAL A 444 24.85 3.67 7.48
N ASP A 445 25.29 4.90 7.69
CA ASP A 445 25.22 5.64 8.94
C ASP A 445 23.92 6.47 8.92
N TRP A 446 22.95 5.99 9.69
CA TRP A 446 21.59 6.54 9.69
C TRP A 446 21.49 7.95 10.29
N ASP A 447 22.54 8.46 10.93
CA ASP A 447 22.57 9.80 11.54
C ASP A 447 22.97 10.90 10.52
N ARG A 448 23.67 10.54 9.44
CA ARG A 448 24.14 11.45 8.38
C ARG A 448 23.04 11.89 7.40
N GLY A 449 21.90 11.20 7.41
CA GLY A 449 20.85 11.34 6.41
C GLY A 449 21.24 10.75 5.05
N TYR A 450 20.24 10.47 4.20
CA TYR A 450 20.49 9.87 2.90
C TYR A 450 19.50 10.33 1.83
N VAL A 451 20.00 10.44 0.61
CA VAL A 451 19.19 10.48 -0.62
C VAL A 451 18.81 9.05 -0.98
N CYS A 452 17.58 8.80 -1.43
CA CYS A 452 17.22 7.47 -1.93
C CYS A 452 16.49 7.49 -3.26
N GLN A 453 16.77 6.48 -4.10
CA GLN A 453 15.93 6.10 -5.22
C GLN A 453 15.49 4.65 -5.06
N VAL A 454 14.18 4.45 -4.97
CA VAL A 454 13.57 3.12 -4.93
C VAL A 454 13.03 2.79 -6.31
N ALA A 455 13.79 2.00 -7.09
CA ALA A 455 13.44 1.64 -8.47
C ALA A 455 14.08 0.31 -8.87
N ARG A 456 13.52 -0.35 -9.88
CA ARG A 456 14.20 -1.48 -10.55
C ARG A 456 15.55 -1.01 -11.13
N PHE A 457 16.49 -1.92 -11.25
CA PHE A 457 17.79 -1.68 -11.90
C PHE A 457 17.64 -1.64 -13.42
N ASP A 458 16.94 -0.63 -13.91
CA ASP A 458 16.56 -0.53 -15.32
C ASP A 458 17.18 0.76 -15.92
N PRO A 459 17.72 0.73 -17.15
CA PRO A 459 18.39 1.89 -17.75
C PRO A 459 17.48 3.12 -17.85
N SER A 460 16.16 2.91 -17.92
CA SER A 460 15.17 3.99 -17.97
C SER A 460 14.99 4.71 -16.64
N LYS A 461 15.51 4.20 -15.52
CA LYS A 461 15.29 4.76 -14.17
C LYS A 461 16.25 5.88 -13.79
N GLY A 462 17.15 6.27 -14.69
CA GLY A 462 18.06 7.42 -14.49
C GLY A 462 19.02 7.26 -13.31
N ILE A 463 19.41 6.01 -12.98
CA ILE A 463 20.30 5.72 -11.86
C ILE A 463 21.71 6.29 -12.12
N ASP A 464 22.17 6.30 -13.37
CA ASP A 464 23.43 6.92 -13.78
C ASP A 464 23.42 8.45 -13.59
N VAL A 465 22.27 9.08 -13.86
CA VAL A 465 22.05 10.52 -13.66
C VAL A 465 22.13 10.85 -12.17
N LEU A 466 21.48 10.03 -11.34
CA LEU A 466 21.52 10.18 -9.89
C LEU A 466 22.94 10.05 -9.35
N LEU A 467 23.70 9.06 -9.82
CA LEU A 467 25.05 8.81 -9.35
C LEU A 467 25.99 9.99 -9.69
N ARG A 468 25.90 10.52 -10.92
CA ARG A 468 26.64 11.73 -11.34
C ARG A 468 26.23 12.97 -10.54
N ALA A 469 24.92 13.15 -10.33
CA ALA A 469 24.40 14.27 -9.54
C ALA A 469 24.90 14.23 -8.10
N PHE A 470 24.88 13.04 -7.48
CA PHE A 470 25.34 12.85 -6.11
C PHE A 470 26.84 13.10 -5.97
N LEU A 471 27.65 12.65 -6.93
CA LEU A 471 29.08 12.97 -6.99
C LEU A 471 29.31 14.49 -7.05
N SER A 472 28.64 15.18 -7.98
CA SER A 472 28.74 16.64 -8.16
C SER A 472 28.33 17.38 -6.87
N PHE A 473 27.22 16.97 -6.26
CA PHE A 473 26.76 17.48 -4.98
C PHE A 473 27.81 17.30 -3.87
N ARG A 474 28.34 16.09 -3.67
CA ARG A 474 29.35 15.81 -2.63
C ARG A 474 30.65 16.59 -2.85
N GLN A 475 31.13 16.68 -4.09
CA GLN A 475 32.29 17.51 -4.44
C GLN A 475 32.04 19.00 -4.15
N SER A 476 30.82 19.50 -4.37
CA SER A 476 30.46 20.89 -4.04
C SER A 476 30.47 21.15 -2.54
N LEU A 477 30.06 20.16 -1.72
CA LEU A 477 30.08 20.25 -0.27
C LEU A 477 31.51 20.25 0.27
N ASP A 478 32.38 19.38 -0.27
CA ASP A 478 33.77 19.28 0.15
C ASP A 478 34.57 20.55 -0.20
N LYS A 479 34.19 21.24 -1.28
CA LYS A 479 34.75 22.56 -1.67
C LYS A 479 34.11 23.74 -0.93
N SER A 480 33.05 23.51 -0.16
CA SER A 480 32.35 24.59 0.53
C SER A 480 33.22 25.18 1.66
N PRO A 481 32.97 26.44 2.08
CA PRO A 481 33.73 27.05 3.19
C PRO A 481 33.62 26.29 4.52
N ASN A 482 32.59 25.47 4.69
CA ASN A 482 32.33 24.67 5.89
C ASN A 482 31.94 23.24 5.47
N PRO A 483 32.91 22.40 5.06
CA PRO A 483 32.61 21.04 4.65
C PRO A 483 32.08 20.22 5.84
N PRO A 484 31.21 19.22 5.59
CA PRO A 484 30.64 18.39 6.65
C PRO A 484 31.72 17.56 7.35
N LEU A 485 31.71 17.57 8.69
CA LEU A 485 32.66 16.82 9.52
C LEU A 485 32.43 15.30 9.45
N ASP A 486 31.19 14.89 9.22
CA ASP A 486 30.75 13.50 9.10
C ASP A 486 30.80 12.97 7.65
N GLY A 487 31.23 13.79 6.69
CA GLY A 487 31.20 13.45 5.26
C GLY A 487 29.83 13.66 4.61
N GLY A 488 28.85 14.28 5.28
CA GLY A 488 27.58 14.68 4.67
C GLY A 488 26.65 13.52 4.33
N PRO A 489 25.54 13.78 3.60
CA PRO A 489 24.52 12.78 3.30
C PRO A 489 25.04 11.61 2.46
N GLN A 490 24.45 10.44 2.65
CA GLN A 490 24.73 9.21 1.89
C GLN A 490 23.71 8.98 0.76
N LEU A 491 23.94 7.98 -0.09
CA LEU A 491 23.03 7.60 -1.18
C LEU A 491 22.61 6.13 -1.06
N ILE A 492 21.30 5.87 -1.18
CA ILE A 492 20.72 4.54 -1.28
C ILE A 492 20.06 4.37 -2.64
N ILE A 493 20.52 3.40 -3.42
CA ILE A 493 19.85 2.93 -4.63
C ILE A 493 19.36 1.52 -4.34
N MET A 494 18.04 1.32 -4.33
CA MET A 494 17.49 0.01 -4.02
C MET A 494 16.23 -0.31 -4.83
N GLY A 495 15.97 -1.59 -5.03
CA GLY A 495 14.73 -2.05 -5.64
C GLY A 495 14.67 -3.56 -5.68
N HIS A 496 13.50 -4.11 -5.93
CA HIS A 496 13.37 -5.56 -6.10
C HIS A 496 14.22 -6.03 -7.27
N GLY A 497 14.96 -7.12 -7.05
CA GLY A 497 15.47 -7.91 -8.16
C GLY A 497 14.28 -8.57 -8.87
N SER A 498 14.23 -8.50 -10.20
CA SER A 498 13.35 -9.36 -10.99
C SER A 498 14.18 -10.55 -11.49
N ILE A 499 13.63 -11.75 -11.36
CA ILE A 499 14.24 -12.98 -11.89
C ILE A 499 14.28 -12.93 -13.44
N ASP A 500 13.39 -12.15 -14.04
CA ASP A 500 13.11 -12.14 -15.48
C ASP A 500 13.62 -10.88 -16.19
N ASP A 501 14.52 -10.13 -15.54
CA ASP A 501 15.07 -8.86 -16.03
C ASP A 501 16.59 -8.98 -16.24
N PRO A 502 17.04 -9.47 -17.42
CA PRO A 502 18.47 -9.57 -17.73
C PRO A 502 19.15 -8.20 -17.73
N ASP A 503 18.43 -7.14 -18.12
CA ASP A 503 18.92 -5.75 -18.09
C ASP A 503 19.17 -5.31 -16.64
N GLY A 504 18.31 -5.75 -15.72
CA GLY A 504 18.46 -5.69 -14.26
C GLY A 504 19.85 -6.04 -13.74
N THR A 505 20.46 -7.07 -14.34
CA THR A 505 21.77 -7.54 -13.90
C THR A 505 22.90 -6.70 -14.45
N TRP A 506 22.83 -6.35 -15.73
CA TRP A 506 23.82 -5.51 -16.39
C TRP A 506 23.90 -4.11 -15.76
N VAL A 507 22.76 -3.44 -15.51
CA VAL A 507 22.74 -2.11 -14.88
C VAL A 507 23.38 -2.15 -13.50
N TYR A 508 23.06 -3.18 -12.72
CA TYR A 508 23.62 -3.35 -11.39
C TYR A 508 25.14 -3.55 -11.42
N GLU A 509 25.66 -4.39 -12.31
CA GLU A 509 27.11 -4.61 -12.47
C GLU A 509 27.81 -3.32 -12.94
N GLN A 510 27.24 -2.64 -13.94
CA GLN A 510 27.76 -1.38 -14.44
C GLN A 510 27.86 -0.30 -13.35
N LEU A 511 26.89 -0.25 -12.43
CA LEU A 511 26.93 0.68 -11.30
C LEU A 511 28.09 0.37 -10.35
N HIS A 512 28.36 -0.92 -10.08
CA HIS A 512 29.49 -1.32 -9.23
C HIS A 512 30.83 -1.00 -9.91
N ASP A 513 30.96 -1.23 -11.21
CA ASP A 513 32.15 -0.88 -11.98
C ASP A 513 32.38 0.64 -12.00
N THR A 514 31.31 1.42 -12.20
CA THR A 514 31.36 2.89 -12.19
C THR A 514 31.82 3.40 -10.83
N LEU A 515 31.22 2.91 -9.74
CA LEU A 515 31.64 3.23 -8.37
C LEU A 515 33.09 2.79 -8.11
N GLY A 516 33.52 1.69 -8.74
CA GLY A 516 34.87 1.12 -8.75
C GLY A 516 35.94 1.98 -9.45
N GLY A 517 35.54 3.00 -10.22
CA GLY A 517 36.43 3.98 -10.83
C GLY A 517 37.02 4.99 -9.84
N GLU A 518 38.19 5.56 -10.17
CA GLU A 518 38.88 6.57 -9.34
C GLU A 518 38.04 7.85 -9.18
N GLU A 519 37.29 8.24 -10.22
CA GLU A 519 36.39 9.40 -10.23
C GLU A 519 35.38 9.39 -9.08
N TYR A 520 34.86 8.21 -8.73
CA TYR A 520 33.86 8.03 -7.67
C TYR A 520 34.47 7.73 -6.29
N GLY A 521 35.81 7.82 -6.15
CA GLY A 521 36.51 7.49 -4.92
C GLY A 521 36.02 8.28 -3.70
N VAL A 522 35.57 9.54 -3.89
CA VAL A 522 35.06 10.40 -2.81
C VAL A 522 33.69 9.97 -2.27
N VAL A 523 32.87 9.28 -3.09
CA VAL A 523 31.52 8.85 -2.69
C VAL A 523 31.37 7.34 -2.54
N ARG A 524 32.33 6.53 -3.00
CA ARG A 524 32.21 5.06 -3.04
C ARG A 524 31.80 4.45 -1.69
N GLY A 525 32.34 4.95 -0.58
CA GLY A 525 32.02 4.48 0.77
C GLY A 525 30.64 4.91 1.29
N ASP A 526 29.95 5.79 0.57
CA ASP A 526 28.69 6.43 0.96
C ASP A 526 27.53 6.09 0.01
N VAL A 527 27.75 5.26 -1.01
CA VAL A 527 26.72 4.83 -1.98
C VAL A 527 26.39 3.35 -1.75
N ALA A 528 25.23 3.07 -1.17
CA ALA A 528 24.70 1.72 -1.01
C ALA A 528 23.83 1.33 -2.20
N VAL A 529 24.21 0.27 -2.91
CA VAL A 529 23.45 -0.30 -4.04
C VAL A 529 22.91 -1.67 -3.64
N VAL A 530 21.58 -1.82 -3.53
CA VAL A 530 20.96 -3.00 -2.94
C VAL A 530 19.83 -3.56 -3.82
N ARG A 531 19.97 -4.80 -4.28
CA ARG A 531 18.83 -5.62 -4.74
C ARG A 531 18.07 -6.11 -3.52
N ALA A 532 16.88 -5.55 -3.33
CA ALA A 532 16.01 -5.90 -2.24
C ALA A 532 15.32 -7.25 -2.49
N PRO A 533 15.15 -8.09 -1.44
CA PRO A 533 14.26 -9.24 -1.51
C PRO A 533 12.79 -8.77 -1.66
N PRO A 534 11.83 -9.68 -1.96
CA PRO A 534 10.39 -9.38 -2.00
C PRO A 534 9.83 -8.93 -0.63
N SER A 535 10.14 -7.70 -0.22
CA SER A 535 9.72 -7.10 1.05
C SER A 535 9.33 -5.64 0.84
N ASP A 536 8.03 -5.42 0.73
CA ASP A 536 7.45 -4.09 0.59
C ASP A 536 7.75 -3.20 1.79
N ALA A 537 7.71 -3.78 2.99
CA ALA A 537 8.02 -3.08 4.23
C ALA A 537 9.47 -2.58 4.31
N LEU A 538 10.43 -3.30 3.72
CA LEU A 538 11.81 -2.81 3.62
C LEU A 538 11.87 -1.56 2.74
N LEU A 539 11.27 -1.59 1.55
CA LEU A 539 11.25 -0.44 0.66
C LEU A 539 10.55 0.76 1.29
N GLY A 540 9.35 0.54 1.85
CA GLY A 540 8.55 1.58 2.49
C GLY A 540 9.26 2.23 3.67
N CYS A 541 9.94 1.41 4.50
CA CYS A 541 10.69 1.90 5.66
C CYS A 541 11.93 2.69 5.26
N ILE A 542 12.68 2.26 4.24
CA ILE A 542 13.84 3.02 3.76
C ILE A 542 13.39 4.30 3.08
N LEU A 543 12.30 4.30 2.32
CA LEU A 543 11.75 5.52 1.75
C LEU A 543 11.32 6.50 2.84
N GLN A 544 10.62 6.05 3.90
CA GLN A 544 10.15 6.91 5.01
C GLN A 544 11.29 7.67 5.69
N GLY A 545 12.44 7.03 5.86
CA GLY A 545 13.57 7.63 6.57
C GLY A 545 14.45 8.55 5.72
N ALA A 546 14.16 8.69 4.43
CA ALA A 546 15.01 9.43 3.51
C ALA A 546 14.99 10.93 3.80
N TRP A 547 16.15 11.57 3.61
CA TRP A 547 16.26 13.02 3.65
C TRP A 547 15.61 13.64 2.40
N VAL A 548 15.90 13.05 1.24
CA VAL A 548 15.33 13.39 -0.08
C VAL A 548 15.15 12.10 -0.86
N ALA A 549 13.97 11.90 -1.44
CA ALA A 549 13.76 10.86 -2.43
C ALA A 549 14.04 11.40 -3.84
N THR A 550 14.41 10.52 -4.77
CA THR A 550 14.50 10.87 -6.18
C THR A 550 13.71 9.88 -7.03
N GLN A 551 13.18 10.38 -8.14
CA GLN A 551 12.75 9.52 -9.24
C GLN A 551 13.09 10.14 -10.59
N LEU A 552 14.26 9.78 -11.09
CA LEU A 552 14.90 10.44 -12.24
C LEU A 552 14.72 9.67 -13.55
N SER A 553 13.62 8.93 -13.67
CA SER A 553 13.36 8.12 -14.86
C SER A 553 13.46 8.97 -16.14
N THR A 554 14.10 8.43 -17.17
CA THR A 554 14.15 9.04 -18.50
C THR A 554 12.91 8.72 -19.32
N ARG A 555 12.24 7.61 -19.00
CA ARG A 555 10.98 7.16 -19.61
C ARG A 555 10.16 6.51 -18.53
N GLU A 556 8.89 6.91 -18.40
CA GLU A 556 8.02 6.39 -17.37
C GLU A 556 6.54 6.56 -17.72
N GLY A 557 5.68 5.66 -17.26
CA GLY A 557 4.24 5.81 -17.41
C GLY A 557 3.66 6.77 -16.38
N PHE A 558 3.76 6.41 -15.11
CA PHE A 558 3.26 7.22 -14.00
C PHE A 558 4.21 7.16 -12.82
N GLU A 559 4.62 5.96 -12.43
CA GLU A 559 5.50 5.66 -11.30
C GLU A 559 4.98 6.13 -9.95
N VAL A 560 4.42 5.18 -9.23
CA VAL A 560 3.72 5.43 -7.97
C VAL A 560 4.69 5.74 -6.83
N LYS A 561 6.00 5.42 -6.97
CA LYS A 561 7.03 5.75 -5.97
C LYS A 561 7.09 7.25 -5.65
N VAL A 562 6.67 8.11 -6.59
CA VAL A 562 6.55 9.55 -6.37
C VAL A 562 5.43 9.86 -5.36
N THR A 563 4.23 9.32 -5.57
CA THR A 563 3.11 9.41 -4.62
C THR A 563 3.47 8.82 -3.25
N GLU A 564 4.17 7.67 -3.21
CA GLU A 564 4.59 7.03 -1.97
C GLU A 564 5.55 7.89 -1.13
N ALA A 565 6.47 8.61 -1.79
CA ALA A 565 7.43 9.50 -1.13
C ALA A 565 6.72 10.73 -0.54
N ILE A 566 5.84 11.35 -1.33
CA ILE A 566 5.06 12.52 -0.91
C ILE A 566 4.18 12.18 0.31
N ASN A 567 3.50 11.03 0.29
CA ASN A 567 2.68 10.56 1.42
C ASN A 567 3.46 10.36 2.73
N LYS A 568 4.74 10.01 2.61
CA LYS A 568 5.63 9.86 3.77
C LYS A 568 6.19 11.20 4.25
N GLY A 569 5.83 12.32 3.62
CA GLY A 569 6.36 13.64 3.92
C GLY A 569 7.82 13.81 3.48
N VAL A 570 8.28 12.98 2.54
CA VAL A 570 9.66 12.99 2.04
C VAL A 570 9.70 13.87 0.78
N PRO A 571 10.52 14.94 0.75
CA PRO A 571 10.69 15.74 -0.46
C PRO A 571 11.22 14.88 -1.60
N ILE A 572 10.67 15.05 -2.79
CA ILE A 572 11.11 14.32 -3.97
C ILE A 572 11.69 15.22 -5.07
N ILE A 573 12.81 14.81 -5.66
CA ILE A 573 13.33 15.37 -6.91
C ILE A 573 12.96 14.40 -8.04
N ALA A 574 12.11 14.84 -8.96
CA ALA A 574 11.55 14.00 -9.99
C ALA A 574 11.85 14.56 -11.39
N SER A 575 12.03 13.69 -12.39
CA SER A 575 12.22 14.13 -13.78
C SER A 575 10.90 14.61 -14.41
N ASP A 576 10.98 15.35 -15.51
CA ASP A 576 9.84 15.75 -16.34
C ASP A 576 9.35 14.64 -17.31
N ALA A 577 9.71 13.37 -17.05
CA ALA A 577 9.39 12.25 -17.93
C ALA A 577 7.98 11.67 -17.68
N GLY A 578 7.21 11.50 -18.76
CA GLY A 578 5.94 10.77 -18.73
C GLY A 578 4.91 11.34 -17.76
N GLY A 579 4.26 10.49 -16.97
CA GLY A 579 3.28 10.88 -15.96
C GLY A 579 3.85 11.27 -14.59
N ILE A 580 5.18 11.28 -14.40
CA ILE A 580 5.83 11.68 -13.14
C ILE A 580 5.41 13.10 -12.70
N PRO A 581 5.39 14.12 -13.59
CA PRO A 581 5.03 15.49 -13.21
C PRO A 581 3.62 15.65 -12.64
N LEU A 582 2.69 14.75 -12.99
CA LEU A 582 1.28 14.81 -12.54
C LEU A 582 1.14 14.66 -11.02
N GLN A 583 2.16 14.16 -10.34
CA GLN A 583 2.16 13.91 -8.90
C GLN A 583 2.87 15.03 -8.10
N VAL A 584 3.76 15.80 -8.75
CA VAL A 584 4.65 16.75 -8.05
C VAL A 584 4.12 18.18 -8.17
N LYS A 585 3.85 18.80 -7.03
CA LYS A 585 3.57 20.24 -6.91
C LYS A 585 4.91 20.95 -6.70
N HIS A 586 5.51 21.46 -7.78
CA HIS A 586 6.83 22.09 -7.78
C HIS A 586 6.99 23.14 -6.66
N GLY A 587 8.04 23.00 -5.85
CA GLY A 587 8.36 23.87 -4.72
C GLY A 587 7.47 23.67 -3.48
N LYS A 588 6.43 22.82 -3.56
CA LYS A 588 5.55 22.50 -2.41
C LYS A 588 5.91 21.15 -1.80
N ASN A 589 5.82 20.07 -2.56
CA ASN A 589 6.08 18.70 -2.11
C ASN A 589 7.33 18.07 -2.76
N GLY A 590 7.91 18.74 -3.76
CA GLY A 590 9.09 18.29 -4.47
C GLY A 590 9.50 19.26 -5.57
N TRP A 591 10.45 18.84 -6.40
CA TRP A 591 10.96 19.60 -7.54
C TRP A 591 10.97 18.75 -8.79
N ILE A 592 10.57 19.35 -9.90
CA ILE A 592 10.65 18.75 -11.23
C ILE A 592 11.91 19.27 -11.92
N VAL A 593 12.72 18.37 -12.47
CA VAL A 593 13.95 18.68 -13.21
C VAL A 593 13.89 18.13 -14.64
N PRO A 594 14.62 18.72 -15.60
CA PRO A 594 14.73 18.16 -16.94
C PRO A 594 15.33 16.75 -16.88
N SER A 595 14.71 15.81 -17.61
CA SER A 595 15.17 14.43 -17.70
C SER A 595 16.64 14.35 -18.17
N GLY A 596 17.44 13.54 -17.47
CA GLY A 596 18.88 13.39 -17.76
C GLY A 596 19.80 14.46 -17.15
N SER A 597 19.26 15.50 -16.52
CA SER A 597 20.05 16.62 -15.99
C SER A 597 20.61 16.33 -14.58
N ALA A 598 21.84 15.81 -14.53
CA ALA A 598 22.54 15.59 -13.26
C ALA A 598 22.85 16.90 -12.52
N ASP A 599 23.16 17.98 -13.25
CA ASP A 599 23.49 19.28 -12.67
C ASP A 599 22.29 19.89 -11.94
N ALA A 600 21.10 19.86 -12.54
CA ALA A 600 19.88 20.36 -11.90
C ALA A 600 19.57 19.59 -10.60
N VAL A 601 19.77 18.26 -10.60
CA VAL A 601 19.59 17.44 -9.38
C VAL A 601 20.61 17.84 -8.31
N ALA A 602 21.88 18.00 -8.66
CA ALA A 602 22.94 18.40 -7.74
C ALA A 602 22.69 19.79 -7.14
N GLU A 603 22.21 20.74 -7.94
CA GLU A 603 21.83 22.09 -7.50
C GLU A 603 20.70 22.05 -6.47
N ILE A 604 19.63 21.29 -6.75
CA ILE A 604 18.51 21.12 -5.81
C ILE A 604 18.99 20.47 -4.51
N LEU A 605 19.77 19.38 -4.57
CA LEU A 605 20.35 18.75 -3.37
C LEU A 605 21.20 19.75 -2.56
N GLY A 606 22.02 20.56 -3.25
CA GLY A 606 22.80 21.63 -2.65
C GLY A 606 21.93 22.68 -1.95
N GLY A 607 20.87 23.14 -2.60
CA GLY A 607 19.92 24.11 -2.06
C GLY A 607 19.17 23.58 -0.84
N ILE A 608 18.75 22.30 -0.85
CA ILE A 608 18.12 21.65 0.30
C ILE A 608 19.13 21.54 1.45
N TYR A 609 20.37 21.14 1.17
CA TYR A 609 21.41 20.99 2.19
C TYR A 609 21.77 22.32 2.87
N ARG A 610 21.83 23.40 2.09
CA ARG A 610 22.05 24.76 2.63
C ARG A 610 20.82 25.36 3.31
N GLY A 611 19.66 24.70 3.18
CA GLY A 611 18.39 25.15 3.74
C GLY A 611 17.75 26.31 2.97
N GLU A 612 18.22 26.57 1.74
CA GLU A 612 17.68 27.54 0.77
C GLU A 612 16.38 27.03 0.14
N LEU A 613 16.32 25.72 -0.08
CA LEU A 613 15.14 25.02 -0.58
C LEU A 613 14.56 24.15 0.54
N ARG A 614 13.25 24.26 0.76
CA ARG A 614 12.52 23.46 1.74
C ARG A 614 11.14 23.17 1.21
N VAL A 615 10.68 21.94 1.44
CA VAL A 615 9.26 21.62 1.34
C VAL A 615 8.61 21.88 2.70
N GLY A 616 7.41 22.42 2.71
CA GLY A 616 6.61 22.46 3.93
C GLY A 616 6.27 21.03 4.32
N ARG A 617 6.88 20.51 5.39
CA ARG A 617 6.44 19.26 6.02
C ARG A 617 5.21 19.58 6.85
N GLY A 618 4.08 19.78 6.19
CA GLY A 618 2.80 19.99 6.85
C GLY A 618 2.51 18.79 7.75
N VAL A 619 2.57 18.98 9.06
CA VAL A 619 1.99 18.01 9.99
C VAL A 619 0.79 18.70 10.59
N SER A 620 -0.37 18.51 9.98
CA SER A 620 -1.60 18.56 10.76
C SER A 620 -1.52 17.39 11.74
N ALA A 621 -0.92 17.65 12.90
CA ALA A 621 -1.33 16.95 14.10
C ALA A 621 -2.79 17.36 14.31
N ALA A 622 -3.72 16.56 13.80
CA ALA A 622 -5.08 16.57 14.29
C ALA A 622 -4.97 16.25 15.79
N SER A 623 -4.82 17.31 16.58
CA SER A 623 -5.04 17.26 18.02
C SER A 623 -6.53 16.96 18.18
N PRO A 624 -6.91 15.82 18.78
CA PRO A 624 -8.32 15.58 19.05
C PRO A 624 -8.74 16.54 20.16
N GLY A 625 -9.48 17.59 19.81
CA GLY A 625 -10.10 18.50 20.77
C GLY A 625 -9.87 19.99 20.50
N ALA A 626 -10.53 20.50 19.47
CA ALA A 626 -11.00 21.89 19.47
C ALA A 626 -12.30 21.90 18.64
N ASN A 627 -13.40 21.51 19.28
CA ASN A 627 -14.72 21.59 18.66
C ASN A 627 -15.02 23.04 18.28
N ALA A 628 -15.51 23.18 17.06
CA ALA A 628 -16.41 24.25 16.68
C ALA A 628 -17.52 24.38 17.73
N THR A 629 -17.72 25.57 18.27
CA THR A 629 -19.01 25.98 18.81
C THR A 629 -19.34 27.33 18.22
N GLU A 630 -20.55 27.39 17.70
CA GLU A 630 -21.18 28.49 17.01
C GLU A 630 -21.35 29.72 17.92
N ASN A 631 -21.50 30.86 17.25
CA ASN A 631 -22.02 32.10 17.79
C ASN A 631 -23.32 31.87 18.59
N GLU A 632 -23.38 32.35 19.83
CA GLU A 632 -24.56 33.04 20.35
C GLU A 632 -24.17 34.02 21.47
N ASN A 633 -24.72 35.24 21.37
CA ASN A 633 -24.54 36.35 22.30
C ASN A 633 -25.18 36.06 23.67
N ALA A 634 -24.52 36.48 24.76
CA ALA A 634 -25.02 37.47 25.74
C ALA A 634 -24.54 37.21 27.20
N ASN A 635 -23.88 38.24 27.73
CA ASN A 635 -23.92 38.75 29.12
C ASN A 635 -23.45 37.93 30.34
N ALA A 636 -22.73 38.69 31.19
CA ALA A 636 -22.70 38.68 32.66
C ALA A 636 -21.55 37.92 33.37
N THR A 637 -20.53 38.71 33.73
CA THR A 637 -19.96 38.89 35.08
C THR A 637 -19.68 37.71 36.02
N ASP A 638 -18.45 37.76 36.52
CA ASP A 638 -18.00 37.51 37.89
C ASP A 638 -17.55 36.11 38.35
N ASN A 639 -16.40 36.20 39.01
CA ASN A 639 -15.88 35.47 40.18
C ASN A 639 -14.74 34.46 40.03
N ALA A 640 -13.64 34.92 40.62
CA ALA A 640 -12.44 34.24 41.08
C ALA A 640 -12.66 33.08 42.06
N ASN A 641 -11.57 32.33 42.22
CA ASN A 641 -11.18 31.34 43.24
C ASN A 641 -11.31 29.87 42.81
N ALA A 642 -10.47 28.94 43.26
CA ALA A 642 -9.10 28.91 43.76
C ALA A 642 -8.71 27.42 43.84
N ASN A 643 -7.45 27.10 43.50
CA ASN A 643 -6.61 25.99 43.99
C ASN A 643 -7.27 24.86 44.83
N ALA A 644 -7.03 23.60 44.44
CA ALA A 644 -6.13 22.70 45.21
C ALA A 644 -5.92 21.32 44.54
N ASN A 645 -4.67 20.85 44.68
CA ASN A 645 -4.20 19.45 44.66
C ASN A 645 -4.01 18.70 43.33
N ALA A 646 -2.81 18.88 42.75
CA ALA A 646 -2.07 17.80 42.10
C ALA A 646 -0.59 17.90 42.49
N ASN A 647 -0.14 17.04 43.42
CA ASN A 647 1.28 16.79 43.63
C ASN A 647 1.50 15.39 44.22
N ALA A 648 2.65 14.79 43.87
CA ALA A 648 3.12 13.41 44.06
C ALA A 648 2.73 12.45 42.92
N ASN A 649 3.63 11.83 42.14
CA ASN A 649 5.03 11.50 42.39
C ASN A 649 5.82 11.49 41.07
N ALA A 650 6.80 12.37 40.97
CA ALA A 650 7.91 12.29 40.04
C ALA A 650 9.17 11.92 40.84
N ASN A 651 9.76 10.76 40.59
CA ASN A 651 11.19 10.50 40.81
C ASN A 651 11.59 9.10 40.34
N ALA A 652 12.31 9.03 39.21
CA ALA A 652 13.46 8.15 39.00
C ALA A 652 13.96 8.29 37.55
N ASN A 653 14.77 9.32 37.27
CA ASN A 653 15.84 9.20 36.27
C ASN A 653 16.83 10.36 36.42
N ALA A 654 17.90 10.10 37.17
CA ALA A 654 19.08 10.95 37.21
C ALA A 654 20.32 10.06 37.34
N ASN A 655 21.06 9.93 36.23
CA ASN A 655 22.51 9.75 36.17
C ASN A 655 22.93 9.94 34.70
N ARG A 656 23.25 11.18 34.31
CA ARG A 656 24.62 11.73 34.21
C ARG A 656 25.46 11.11 33.10
N THR A 657 25.56 11.84 32.00
CA THR A 657 26.78 12.02 31.21
C THR A 657 26.88 13.50 30.82
N GLU A 658 27.71 14.24 31.54
CA GLU A 658 28.29 15.51 31.08
C GLU A 658 29.70 15.23 30.56
N ASN A 659 29.97 15.58 29.30
CA ASN A 659 31.05 16.50 28.90
C ASN A 659 31.27 16.48 27.39
N GLY A 660 31.29 17.67 26.79
CA GLY A 660 31.66 17.87 25.38
C GLY A 660 30.99 19.08 24.74
N LYS A 661 31.19 20.28 25.30
CA LYS A 661 31.00 21.53 24.53
C LYS A 661 32.14 21.63 23.52
N GLY A 662 31.81 21.58 22.24
CA GLY A 662 32.69 21.90 21.12
C GLY A 662 31.83 22.42 19.97
N GLU A 663 32.10 23.64 19.53
CA GLU A 663 31.38 24.34 18.46
C GLU A 663 31.48 23.55 17.14
N GLY A 664 30.32 23.20 16.57
CA GLY A 664 30.18 22.55 15.28
C GLY A 664 28.76 22.74 14.77
N GLY A 665 28.61 23.36 13.59
CA GLY A 665 27.35 23.81 13.00
C GLY A 665 26.36 22.67 12.75
N ASN A 666 25.47 22.45 13.71
CA ASN A 666 24.37 21.52 13.65
C ASN A 666 23.26 22.09 12.73
N ARG A 667 23.21 21.62 11.47
CA ARG A 667 22.28 22.02 10.39
C ARG A 667 21.69 20.76 9.75
N GLY A 668 20.36 20.59 9.81
CA GLY A 668 19.62 19.64 8.98
C GLY A 668 18.59 18.73 9.67
N GLN A 669 18.67 18.54 10.99
CA GLN A 669 17.59 17.88 11.74
C GLN A 669 16.70 18.96 12.36
N ASP A 670 15.40 18.92 12.08
CA ASP A 670 14.41 19.74 12.78
C ASP A 670 14.53 19.45 14.29
N ARG A 671 15.14 20.40 15.01
CA ARG A 671 15.51 20.28 16.43
C ARG A 671 14.31 20.06 17.37
N ASP A 672 13.10 20.23 16.86
CA ASP A 672 11.87 20.09 17.64
C ASP A 672 11.24 18.69 17.50
N GLY A 673 11.73 17.83 16.59
CA GLY A 673 11.19 16.49 16.35
C GLY A 673 9.76 16.45 15.81
N LYS A 674 9.15 17.62 15.53
CA LYS A 674 7.74 17.77 15.13
C LYS A 674 7.46 17.55 13.64
N SER A 675 8.50 17.48 12.82
CA SER A 675 8.43 17.44 11.35
C SER A 675 9.36 16.38 10.71
N ASP A 676 10.01 15.54 11.52
CA ASP A 676 10.74 14.36 11.05
C ASP A 676 9.75 13.22 10.73
N PRO A 677 9.73 12.65 9.50
CA PRO A 677 8.84 11.55 9.12
C PRO A 677 8.85 10.37 10.10
N ASN A 678 10.01 10.00 10.63
CA ASN A 678 10.11 8.89 11.58
C ASN A 678 9.50 9.22 12.94
N SER A 679 9.67 10.47 13.40
CA SER A 679 9.07 10.95 14.65
C SER A 679 7.55 11.06 14.54
N ILE A 680 7.02 11.53 13.41
CA ILE A 680 5.58 11.58 13.12
C ILE A 680 5.01 10.16 13.04
N ALA A 681 5.65 9.28 12.27
CA ALA A 681 5.25 7.89 12.15
C ALA A 681 5.28 7.20 13.52
N GLN A 682 6.31 7.43 14.34
CA GLN A 682 6.40 6.90 15.69
C GLN A 682 5.29 7.40 16.61
N ALA A 683 4.95 8.69 16.56
CA ALA A 683 3.88 9.26 17.39
C ALA A 683 2.54 8.59 17.07
N TRP A 684 2.28 8.36 15.78
CA TRP A 684 1.07 7.66 15.32
C TRP A 684 1.09 6.17 15.68
N VAL A 685 2.16 5.45 15.34
CA VAL A 685 2.31 4.01 15.60
C VAL A 685 2.23 3.71 17.10
N ALA A 686 2.77 4.60 17.96
CA ALA A 686 2.71 4.45 19.41
C ALA A 686 1.28 4.51 19.96
N ASN A 687 0.38 5.23 19.31
CA ASN A 687 -1.00 5.43 19.74
C ASN A 687 -1.95 4.44 19.06
N PHE A 688 -2.26 3.33 19.73
CA PHE A 688 -3.22 2.33 19.23
C PHE A 688 -4.66 2.85 19.04
N ASN A 689 -4.98 4.07 19.49
CA ASN A 689 -6.28 4.70 19.28
C ASN A 689 -6.24 5.74 18.16
N ALA A 690 -5.08 5.99 17.53
CA ALA A 690 -5.00 6.96 16.45
C ALA A 690 -5.77 6.45 15.22
N PRO A 691 -6.65 7.28 14.61
CA PRO A 691 -7.28 6.92 13.36
C PRO A 691 -6.23 6.83 12.25
N ALA A 692 -6.52 6.08 11.18
CA ALA A 692 -5.67 6.06 9.99
C ALA A 692 -5.43 7.49 9.48
N ARG A 693 -4.21 7.75 9.00
CA ARG A 693 -3.84 9.08 8.49
C ARG A 693 -4.54 9.32 7.15
N LYS A 694 -5.14 10.49 7.00
CA LYS A 694 -5.65 10.96 5.71
C LYS A 694 -4.50 11.14 4.73
N VAL A 695 -4.70 10.66 3.51
CA VAL A 695 -3.72 10.83 2.43
C VAL A 695 -3.72 12.25 1.86
N HIS A 696 -4.83 12.97 2.01
CA HIS A 696 -4.99 14.37 1.61
C HIS A 696 -5.27 15.26 2.82
N ALA A 697 -4.22 15.52 3.61
CA ALA A 697 -4.33 16.28 4.86
C ALA A 697 -3.79 17.72 4.78
N ASP A 698 -3.06 18.06 3.71
CA ASP A 698 -2.44 19.37 3.51
C ASP A 698 -2.26 19.73 2.02
N ASP A 699 -1.93 20.99 1.75
CA ASP A 699 -1.76 21.54 0.40
C ASP A 699 -0.65 20.85 -0.42
N GLY A 700 0.28 20.17 0.24
CA GLY A 700 1.39 19.42 -0.35
C GLY A 700 1.02 17.99 -0.75
N ALA A 701 -0.14 17.47 -0.32
CA ALA A 701 -0.59 16.13 -0.69
C ALA A 701 -0.82 15.96 -2.20
N THR A 702 -0.68 14.72 -2.68
CA THR A 702 -1.11 14.31 -4.02
C THR A 702 -2.64 14.13 -4.06
N SER A 703 -3.21 13.99 -5.25
CA SER A 703 -4.65 13.72 -5.38
C SER A 703 -5.05 12.41 -4.68
N GLU A 704 -6.23 12.39 -4.05
CA GLU A 704 -6.83 11.18 -3.46
C GLU A 704 -7.05 10.07 -4.50
N ASP A 705 -7.09 10.45 -5.77
CA ASP A 705 -7.23 9.58 -6.93
C ASP A 705 -6.10 8.57 -7.15
N PHE A 706 -4.91 8.88 -6.64
CA PHE A 706 -3.75 7.98 -6.74
C PHE A 706 -3.75 6.93 -5.63
N TRP A 707 -4.79 6.91 -4.79
CA TRP A 707 -4.97 5.99 -3.68
C TRP A 707 -6.15 5.03 -3.91
N THR A 708 -6.14 3.89 -3.20
CA THR A 708 -7.12 2.81 -3.37
C THR A 708 -8.57 3.29 -3.42
N VAL A 709 -9.03 4.15 -2.50
CA VAL A 709 -10.44 4.59 -2.44
C VAL A 709 -10.80 5.43 -3.66
N GLY A 710 -9.96 6.41 -4.03
CA GLY A 710 -10.16 7.23 -5.22
C GLY A 710 -10.18 6.39 -6.50
N ASN A 711 -9.25 5.45 -6.61
CA ASN A 711 -9.20 4.52 -7.74
C ASN A 711 -10.45 3.61 -7.78
N ALA A 712 -10.93 3.13 -6.64
CA ALA A 712 -12.13 2.31 -6.56
C ALA A 712 -13.37 3.08 -7.04
N VAL A 713 -13.54 4.33 -6.61
CA VAL A 713 -14.63 5.21 -7.07
C VAL A 713 -14.61 5.38 -8.59
N ARG A 714 -13.42 5.61 -9.16
CA ARG A 714 -13.27 5.79 -10.61
C ARG A 714 -13.63 4.54 -11.40
N TRP A 715 -13.16 3.38 -10.96
CA TRP A 715 -13.54 2.10 -11.57
C TRP A 715 -15.03 1.84 -11.45
N MET A 716 -15.62 2.06 -10.28
CA MET A 716 -17.07 1.84 -10.08
C MET A 716 -17.92 2.77 -10.94
N LEU A 717 -17.55 4.05 -11.06
CA LEU A 717 -18.24 4.96 -11.97
C LEU A 717 -18.05 4.53 -13.42
N LEU A 718 -16.85 4.11 -13.81
CA LEU A 718 -16.60 3.61 -15.16
C LEU A 718 -17.46 2.38 -15.49
N PHE A 719 -17.61 1.47 -14.53
CA PHE A 719 -18.46 0.30 -14.66
C PHE A 719 -19.93 0.66 -14.83
N ASP A 720 -20.43 1.57 -14.00
CA ASP A 720 -21.77 2.15 -14.13
C ASP A 720 -22.00 2.72 -15.53
N ARG A 721 -21.08 3.56 -16.02
CA ARG A 721 -21.14 4.21 -17.34
C ARG A 721 -21.22 3.21 -18.49
N LEU A 722 -20.41 2.15 -18.43
CA LEU A 722 -20.37 1.14 -19.48
C LEU A 722 -21.61 0.24 -19.49
N LEU A 723 -22.21 0.02 -18.32
CA LEU A 723 -23.43 -0.78 -18.18
C LEU A 723 -24.69 0.06 -18.42
N GLY A 724 -24.63 1.38 -18.24
CA GLY A 724 -25.78 2.27 -18.36
C GLY A 724 -26.86 1.99 -17.32
N LEU A 725 -26.46 1.80 -16.05
CA LEU A 725 -27.39 1.42 -15.00
C LEU A 725 -28.38 2.56 -14.69
N PRO A 726 -29.66 2.25 -14.44
CA PRO A 726 -30.65 3.25 -14.08
C PRO A 726 -30.45 3.69 -12.61
N LEU A 727 -30.65 4.98 -12.35
CA LEU A 727 -30.68 5.51 -10.98
C LEU A 727 -31.72 4.78 -10.11
N PRO A 728 -31.45 4.61 -8.81
CA PRO A 728 -32.41 4.00 -7.90
C PRO A 728 -33.73 4.80 -7.85
N PRO A 729 -34.89 4.12 -7.85
CA PRO A 729 -36.18 4.80 -7.79
C PRO A 729 -36.34 5.50 -6.43
N LEU A 730 -36.92 6.71 -6.44
CA LEU A 730 -37.37 7.35 -5.19
C LEU A 730 -38.54 6.54 -4.63
N SER A 731 -38.40 6.00 -3.41
CA SER A 731 -39.47 5.24 -2.78
C SER A 731 -40.64 6.19 -2.42
N ALA A 732 -41.84 5.89 -2.91
CA ALA A 732 -43.03 6.76 -2.72
C ALA A 732 -43.64 6.69 -1.29
N SER A 733 -42.95 6.12 -0.31
CA SER A 733 -43.54 5.76 1.00
C SER A 733 -42.73 6.15 2.25
N SER A 734 -41.79 7.08 2.16
CA SER A 734 -40.93 7.47 3.29
C SER A 734 -41.54 8.49 4.27
N SER A 735 -42.86 8.49 4.48
CA SER A 735 -43.49 9.38 5.47
C SER A 735 -43.53 8.84 6.91
N SER A 736 -42.91 7.70 7.23
CA SER A 736 -42.95 7.17 8.61
C SER A 736 -41.87 6.14 8.96
N SER A 737 -40.59 6.51 8.84
CA SER A 737 -39.43 5.98 9.61
C SER A 737 -38.16 6.39 8.88
N GLY A 738 -37.12 6.86 9.58
CA GLY A 738 -35.94 7.57 9.06
C GLY A 738 -35.01 6.87 8.05
N GLY A 739 -35.50 5.94 7.22
CA GLY A 739 -34.76 5.34 6.10
C GLY A 739 -34.82 6.13 4.78
N GLY A 740 -35.84 6.98 4.59
CA GLY A 740 -36.01 7.72 3.32
C GLY A 740 -35.01 8.82 3.05
N GLU A 741 -34.52 9.50 4.09
CA GLU A 741 -33.52 10.57 3.95
C GLU A 741 -32.16 10.04 3.47
N GLY A 742 -31.82 8.78 3.82
CA GLY A 742 -30.59 8.13 3.37
C GLY A 742 -30.61 7.77 1.88
N GLU A 743 -31.72 7.20 1.40
CA GLU A 743 -31.90 6.83 -0.01
C GLU A 743 -31.93 8.06 -0.93
N GLU A 744 -32.59 9.13 -0.49
CA GLU A 744 -32.65 10.40 -1.25
C GLU A 744 -31.27 11.04 -1.36
N ARG A 745 -30.49 11.07 -0.26
CA ARG A 745 -29.12 11.59 -0.25
C ARG A 745 -28.18 10.75 -1.11
N GLU A 746 -28.29 9.43 -1.08
CA GLU A 746 -27.49 8.53 -1.92
C GLU A 746 -27.77 8.79 -3.41
N ARG A 747 -29.05 8.92 -3.77
CA ARG A 747 -29.45 9.24 -5.14
C ARG A 747 -28.94 10.61 -5.59
N GLU A 748 -29.01 11.63 -4.74
CA GLU A 748 -28.49 12.97 -5.06
C GLU A 748 -26.99 12.93 -5.37
N VAL A 749 -26.23 12.17 -4.58
CA VAL A 749 -24.78 11.96 -4.81
C VAL A 749 -24.54 11.29 -6.17
N LEU A 750 -25.29 10.23 -6.51
CA LEU A 750 -25.17 9.55 -7.80
C LEU A 750 -25.54 10.48 -8.97
N GLU A 751 -26.61 11.26 -8.86
CA GLU A 751 -27.03 12.24 -9.86
C GLU A 751 -25.97 13.32 -10.09
N LYS A 752 -25.33 13.81 -9.02
CA LYS A 752 -24.23 14.78 -9.08
C LYS A 752 -22.98 14.22 -9.74
N MET A 753 -22.66 12.95 -9.48
CA MET A 753 -21.63 12.20 -10.22
C MET A 753 -22.05 11.91 -11.68
N GLY A 754 -23.28 12.28 -12.05
CA GLY A 754 -23.83 12.13 -13.38
C GLY A 754 -24.31 10.72 -13.70
N VAL A 755 -24.37 9.78 -12.75
CA VAL A 755 -24.79 8.37 -12.96
C VAL A 755 -26.04 8.29 -13.85
N GLY A 756 -26.02 7.37 -14.81
CA GLY A 756 -27.03 7.27 -15.88
C GLY A 756 -26.74 8.10 -17.14
N LYS A 757 -25.77 9.02 -17.12
CA LYS A 757 -25.15 9.58 -18.35
C LYS A 757 -24.20 8.56 -18.99
N GLY A 758 -24.06 8.56 -20.31
CA GLY A 758 -23.03 7.77 -21.00
C GLY A 758 -21.63 8.38 -20.80
N LEU A 759 -20.60 7.71 -21.32
CA LEU A 759 -19.31 8.37 -21.52
C LEU A 759 -19.49 9.50 -22.58
N GLU A 760 -18.66 10.54 -22.58
CA GLU A 760 -18.66 11.60 -23.60
C GLU A 760 -17.29 11.73 -24.28
N GLY A 761 -17.28 11.83 -25.62
CA GLY A 761 -16.06 11.99 -26.43
C GLY A 761 -15.63 13.47 -26.55
N GLU A 762 -14.31 13.71 -26.62
CA GLU A 762 -13.78 15.02 -27.04
C GLU A 762 -14.18 15.32 -28.51
N GLU A 763 -14.39 16.60 -28.84
CA GLU A 763 -14.76 17.00 -30.21
C GLU A 763 -13.72 16.48 -31.23
N GLY A 764 -14.20 15.63 -32.15
CA GLY A 764 -13.41 15.12 -33.29
C GLY A 764 -12.48 13.94 -33.00
N GLY A 765 -12.56 13.29 -31.83
CA GLY A 765 -11.70 12.15 -31.47
C GLY A 765 -12.41 11.00 -30.73
N ASN A 766 -11.72 9.86 -30.65
CA ASN A 766 -12.13 8.71 -29.82
C ASN A 766 -11.52 8.75 -28.41
N VAL A 767 -11.01 9.89 -27.97
CA VAL A 767 -10.58 10.12 -26.58
C VAL A 767 -11.77 10.69 -25.84
N TRP A 768 -12.17 10.01 -24.77
CA TRP A 768 -13.33 10.36 -23.97
C TRP A 768 -12.82 10.93 -22.65
N LYS A 769 -13.68 11.67 -21.95
CA LYS A 769 -13.40 12.08 -20.57
C LYS A 769 -14.43 11.47 -19.67
N MET A 770 -14.01 11.15 -18.45
CA MET A 770 -14.98 10.81 -17.42
C MET A 770 -15.39 12.11 -16.73
N VAL A 771 -16.56 12.63 -17.08
CA VAL A 771 -17.14 13.79 -16.40
C VAL A 771 -17.54 13.35 -14.99
N MET A 772 -16.75 13.77 -14.00
CA MET A 772 -16.93 13.39 -12.60
C MET A 772 -17.90 14.32 -11.82
N GLY A 773 -18.68 15.16 -12.49
CA GLY A 773 -19.60 16.10 -11.83
C GLY A 773 -18.92 17.31 -11.17
N ASP A 774 -19.71 18.33 -10.83
CA ASP A 774 -19.22 19.63 -10.33
C ASP A 774 -18.83 19.61 -8.84
N ASP A 775 -19.20 18.57 -8.10
CA ASP A 775 -18.97 18.45 -6.66
C ASP A 775 -17.65 17.75 -6.29
N MET A 776 -16.79 17.47 -7.27
CA MET A 776 -15.47 16.85 -7.04
C MET A 776 -14.49 17.85 -6.43
N VAL A 777 -13.51 17.35 -5.65
CA VAL A 777 -12.41 18.19 -5.16
C VAL A 777 -11.66 18.75 -6.38
N GLU A 778 -11.31 20.03 -6.35
CA GLU A 778 -10.65 20.73 -7.45
C GLU A 778 -9.39 19.95 -7.90
N GLY A 779 -9.38 19.49 -9.16
CA GLY A 779 -8.32 18.66 -9.75
C GLY A 779 -8.63 17.16 -9.94
N GLU A 780 -9.73 16.63 -9.40
CA GLU A 780 -10.07 15.19 -9.53
C GLU A 780 -10.60 14.81 -10.93
N GLY A 781 -11.15 15.78 -11.69
CA GLY A 781 -11.77 15.56 -13.01
C GLY A 781 -10.88 15.81 -14.23
N GLU A 782 -9.70 16.42 -14.08
CA GLU A 782 -8.85 16.79 -15.24
C GLU A 782 -7.95 15.64 -15.73
N ILE A 783 -7.80 14.57 -14.93
CA ILE A 783 -6.84 13.47 -15.15
C ILE A 783 -7.51 12.22 -15.77
N ILE A 784 -8.82 12.27 -16.08
CA ILE A 784 -9.59 11.12 -16.62
C ILE A 784 -10.27 11.41 -17.96
#